data_AF-A0A9D2DW13-F1
#
_entry.id   AF-A0A9D2DW13-F1
#
_cell.length_a   1.000
_cell.length_b   1.000
_cell.length_c   1.000
_cell.angle_alpha   90.00
_cell.angle_beta   90.00
_cell.angle_gamma   90.00
#
_symmetry.space_group_name_H-M   'P 1'
#
loop_
_entity.id
_entity.type
_entity.pdbx_description
1 polymer ?
#
loop_
_entity_poly.entity_id
_entity_poly.type
_entity_poly.pdbx_seq_one_letter_code
_entity_poly.pdbx_strand_id
1 'polypeptide(L)'
;MLPLGKQVILLDGGFGSELERLGLGEAVPEELNLTHPEAVRAIHRSYAAAGADIITANSFGLNAVKYRGDYAIEGLARAAVENARTAGKPVFFDVGPTGALLAPVGTLTFDEAYSAFAEIAELTRDMVDGYIVETFSDLYELKACVLALKEHTDRPVFATATFDGSGRTLTGSTPEIVAELLEGLGVDALGVNCSLGPKELAPIVRRLLAATELPVIVQPNRGLPRLVGGKTVYDLSEDEFAAWTEKFVAMGVAVIGGCCGTTPDFIRRISSCKGRAVPVRSVQKGTIVTSATKLVAIENVKICGERMNPTGKKALKEALAAENYDYLVSEALKQEEAGADLLDLNVGIPKIDEPAVMRRAVCAVQEYCDLPLQIDSSDAAAIEAGVRQYNGVPLINSVNGEEEVMARVFPIAKKYGAVVLGLTMDSRGVPRTAQERFAIAQRIVKRAEEYGIPRRKVMIDTLVLTASAEQALVSETVRALSMVRALGVQTALGVSNVSFGLPNRPLLNKTFLTMALTSGLNMPILNPLDGEMTGAVRAYNVLANLDAGAADYIEAYRDFTPAAQTTAAVKREGTTPAADLYDCVKRGLKADARALTEAELATKPPLVIVNDILVRALEEVGALYEQGKLFLPQLIASAEAAKEAFAVVGSRLEKKEGGKGTVLLATVKGDVHDIGKNIVKVVTESYGFEVIDLGKDTPPECIVEAALRIQPLAVGLSALMTTTVRSMEETIAALKEAGVSAKIFVGGAVLNEETARQIGADYYTANALEFVKTLERLPK
;
A
#
# COMPACT_ATOMS: atom_id res chain seq x y z
N MET A 1 -20.94 -25.94 13.58
CA MET A 1 -20.40 -25.19 12.43
C MET A 1 -21.33 -24.02 12.17
N LEU A 2 -20.82 -22.79 12.13
CA LEU A 2 -21.62 -21.60 11.85
C LEU A 2 -22.20 -21.67 10.42
N PRO A 3 -23.44 -21.22 10.15
CA PRO A 3 -24.06 -21.25 8.82
C PRO A 3 -23.52 -20.12 7.91
N LEU A 4 -22.20 -19.91 7.93
CA LEU A 4 -21.52 -18.80 7.27
C LEU A 4 -21.80 -18.80 5.76
N GLY A 5 -22.15 -17.61 5.23
CA GLY A 5 -22.52 -17.42 3.82
C GLY A 5 -23.91 -17.95 3.43
N LYS A 6 -24.60 -18.68 4.33
CA LYS A 6 -25.97 -19.19 4.10
C LYS A 6 -27.00 -18.41 4.89
N GLN A 7 -26.69 -18.10 6.14
CA GLN A 7 -27.53 -17.29 7.02
C GLN A 7 -26.72 -16.14 7.59
N VAL A 8 -27.40 -15.02 7.84
CA VAL A 8 -26.81 -13.84 8.47
C VAL A 8 -26.37 -14.18 9.89
N ILE A 9 -25.10 -13.92 10.18
CA ILE A 9 -24.48 -14.05 11.51
C ILE A 9 -24.38 -12.65 12.13
N LEU A 10 -24.70 -12.54 13.41
CA LEU A 10 -24.60 -11.29 14.16
C LEU A 10 -23.37 -11.30 15.10
N LEU A 11 -22.45 -10.37 14.89
CA LEU A 11 -21.37 -10.03 15.83
C LEU A 11 -21.87 -9.05 16.90
N ASP A 12 -21.03 -8.79 17.89
CA ASP A 12 -21.24 -7.77 18.90
C ASP A 12 -20.95 -6.34 18.37
N GLY A 13 -20.94 -5.38 19.31
CA GLY A 13 -20.75 -3.95 19.05
C GLY A 13 -19.44 -3.41 19.61
N GLY A 14 -19.34 -2.09 19.73
CA GLY A 14 -18.12 -1.42 20.18
C GLY A 14 -17.82 -1.67 21.66
N PHE A 15 -16.71 -2.34 21.96
CA PHE A 15 -16.30 -2.60 23.34
C PHE A 15 -15.90 -1.30 24.07
N GLY A 16 -15.10 -0.44 23.43
CA GLY A 16 -14.63 0.83 24.01
C GLY A 16 -15.75 1.78 24.42
N SER A 17 -16.86 1.83 23.67
CA SER A 17 -18.00 2.68 24.01
C SER A 17 -18.72 2.23 25.29
N GLU A 18 -18.74 0.93 25.57
CA GLU A 18 -19.27 0.42 26.85
C GLU A 18 -18.30 0.70 28.01
N LEU A 19 -16.99 0.69 27.77
CA LEU A 19 -16.01 1.12 28.77
C LEU A 19 -16.19 2.60 29.13
N GLU A 20 -16.36 3.48 28.13
CA GLU A 20 -16.66 4.91 28.38
C GLU A 20 -17.94 5.08 29.20
N ARG A 21 -19.00 4.32 28.90
CA ARG A 21 -20.27 4.36 29.64
C ARG A 21 -20.13 3.92 31.10
N LEU A 22 -19.21 3.01 31.38
CA LEU A 22 -18.87 2.56 32.73
C LEU A 22 -17.85 3.46 33.44
N GLY A 23 -17.37 4.54 32.80
CA GLY A 23 -16.36 5.44 33.35
C GLY A 23 -14.94 4.85 33.33
N LEU A 24 -14.68 3.85 32.47
CA LEU A 24 -13.41 3.14 32.33
C LEU A 24 -12.68 3.47 31.00
N GLY A 25 -13.13 4.48 30.26
CA GLY A 25 -12.61 4.81 28.93
C GLY A 25 -11.16 5.32 28.90
N GLU A 26 -10.61 5.78 30.02
CA GLU A 26 -9.21 6.24 30.10
C GLU A 26 -8.22 5.11 30.40
N ALA A 27 -8.70 3.93 30.81
CA ALA A 27 -7.84 2.78 31.09
C ALA A 27 -7.44 2.07 29.80
N VAL A 28 -6.29 1.38 29.82
CA VAL A 28 -5.90 0.46 28.75
C VAL A 28 -6.91 -0.70 28.71
N PRO A 29 -7.74 -0.84 27.66
CA PRO A 29 -8.85 -1.80 27.65
C PRO A 29 -8.42 -3.22 27.99
N GLU A 30 -7.28 -3.66 27.45
CA GLU A 30 -6.77 -5.01 27.60
C GLU A 30 -6.44 -5.34 29.06
N GLU A 31 -5.97 -4.37 29.85
CA GLU A 31 -5.63 -4.57 31.27
C GLU A 31 -6.87 -4.74 32.15
N LEU A 32 -8.03 -4.24 31.69
CA LEU A 32 -9.30 -4.44 32.38
C LEU A 32 -9.69 -5.91 32.45
N ASN A 33 -9.13 -6.77 31.58
CA ASN A 33 -9.32 -8.21 31.67
C ASN A 33 -8.83 -8.79 33.00
N LEU A 34 -7.82 -8.18 33.63
CA LEU A 34 -7.26 -8.59 34.91
C LEU A 34 -7.70 -7.67 36.06
N THR A 35 -7.73 -6.37 35.82
CA THR A 35 -8.00 -5.37 36.88
C THR A 35 -9.49 -5.21 37.17
N HIS A 36 -10.35 -5.36 36.15
CA HIS A 36 -11.81 -5.19 36.25
C HIS A 36 -12.59 -6.30 35.52
N PRO A 37 -12.30 -7.60 35.78
CA PRO A 37 -12.84 -8.71 35.01
C PRO A 37 -14.37 -8.78 35.03
N GLU A 38 -15.02 -8.43 36.14
CA GLU A 38 -16.49 -8.44 36.20
C GLU A 38 -17.15 -7.38 35.32
N ALA A 39 -16.53 -6.22 35.13
CA ALA A 39 -17.02 -5.20 34.20
C ALA A 39 -16.92 -5.71 32.76
N VAL A 40 -15.76 -6.27 32.38
CA VAL A 40 -15.54 -6.90 31.07
C VAL A 40 -16.56 -8.02 30.81
N ARG A 41 -16.74 -8.94 31.76
CA ARG A 41 -17.73 -10.04 31.67
C ARG A 41 -19.15 -9.50 31.52
N ALA A 42 -19.50 -8.42 32.23
CA ALA A 42 -20.81 -7.81 32.13
C ALA A 42 -21.08 -7.24 30.72
N ILE A 43 -20.07 -6.64 30.08
CA ILE A 43 -20.17 -6.17 28.68
C ILE A 43 -20.38 -7.34 27.72
N HIS A 44 -19.57 -8.40 27.81
CA HIS A 44 -19.76 -9.56 26.92
C HIS A 44 -21.14 -10.21 27.10
N ARG A 45 -21.61 -10.35 28.35
CA ARG A 45 -22.97 -10.86 28.64
C ARG A 45 -24.07 -9.95 28.10
N SER A 46 -23.89 -8.62 28.10
CA SER A 46 -24.89 -7.69 27.60
C SER A 46 -25.04 -7.80 26.07
N TYR A 47 -23.94 -7.95 25.33
CA TYR A 47 -23.97 -8.21 23.89
C TYR A 47 -24.56 -9.58 23.53
N ALA A 48 -24.22 -10.63 24.29
CA ALA A 48 -24.83 -11.94 24.09
C ALA A 48 -26.34 -11.92 24.36
N ALA A 49 -26.79 -11.19 25.39
CA ALA A 49 -28.20 -10.98 25.68
C ALA A 49 -28.91 -10.12 24.62
N ALA A 50 -28.20 -9.22 23.96
CA ALA A 50 -28.69 -8.44 22.82
C ALA A 50 -28.86 -9.27 21.54
N GLY A 51 -28.30 -10.47 21.47
CA GLY A 51 -28.56 -11.44 20.41
C GLY A 51 -27.34 -11.86 19.58
N ALA A 52 -26.15 -11.36 19.90
CA ALA A 52 -24.91 -11.73 19.22
C ALA A 52 -24.71 -13.26 19.16
N ASP A 53 -24.30 -13.74 18.00
CA ASP A 53 -23.91 -15.12 17.74
C ASP A 53 -22.47 -15.40 18.13
N ILE A 54 -21.60 -14.40 17.97
CA ILE A 54 -20.18 -14.47 18.27
C ILE A 54 -19.84 -13.25 19.13
N ILE A 55 -18.98 -13.46 20.11
CA ILE A 55 -18.42 -12.40 20.97
C ILE A 55 -16.94 -12.24 20.62
N THR A 56 -16.52 -10.99 20.47
CA THR A 56 -15.12 -10.62 20.29
C THR A 56 -14.47 -10.46 21.67
N ALA A 57 -13.29 -11.06 21.86
CA ALA A 57 -12.54 -10.91 23.11
C ALA A 57 -12.02 -9.48 23.23
N ASN A 58 -11.92 -8.94 24.45
CA ASN A 58 -11.34 -7.62 24.70
C ASN A 58 -9.80 -7.69 24.54
N SER A 59 -9.34 -7.75 23.29
CA SER A 59 -7.95 -8.07 22.93
C SER A 59 -7.38 -7.26 21.76
N PHE A 60 -8.12 -6.27 21.25
CA PHE A 60 -7.77 -5.47 20.06
C PHE A 60 -6.31 -4.98 20.01
N GLY A 61 -5.76 -4.53 21.15
CA GLY A 61 -4.40 -4.03 21.28
C GLY A 61 -3.35 -5.05 21.73
N LEU A 62 -3.70 -6.33 21.92
CA LEU A 62 -2.79 -7.36 22.42
C LEU A 62 -1.88 -7.89 21.32
N ASN A 63 -0.73 -7.24 21.13
CA ASN A 63 0.43 -7.79 20.43
C ASN A 63 1.71 -7.12 20.95
N ALA A 64 2.86 -7.76 20.73
CA ALA A 64 4.14 -7.30 21.25
C ALA A 64 4.58 -5.91 20.74
N VAL A 65 4.01 -5.41 19.63
CA VAL A 65 4.34 -4.09 19.08
C VAL A 65 3.43 -3.01 19.66
N LYS A 66 2.17 -3.29 19.93
CA LYS A 66 1.19 -2.30 20.40
C LYS A 66 1.09 -2.22 21.91
N TYR A 67 1.08 -3.36 22.59
CA TYR A 67 0.92 -3.40 24.03
C TYR A 67 2.22 -2.93 24.71
N ARG A 68 2.09 -1.99 25.64
CA ARG A 68 3.20 -1.33 26.36
C ARG A 68 2.99 -1.28 27.88
N GLY A 69 2.00 -2.00 28.38
CA GLY A 69 1.72 -2.07 29.81
C GLY A 69 2.55 -3.12 30.54
N ASP A 70 2.27 -3.28 31.84
CA ASP A 70 3.11 -4.04 32.76
C ASP A 70 2.78 -5.55 32.83
N TYR A 71 1.69 -6.00 32.21
CA TYR A 71 1.23 -7.38 32.30
C TYR A 71 1.77 -8.25 31.15
N ALA A 72 2.02 -9.53 31.41
CA ALA A 72 2.38 -10.47 30.36
C ALA A 72 1.22 -10.69 29.37
N ILE A 73 1.51 -10.63 28.07
CA ILE A 73 0.52 -10.80 26.99
C ILE A 73 -0.23 -12.14 27.13
N GLU A 74 0.46 -13.25 27.46
CA GLU A 74 -0.19 -14.55 27.68
C GLU A 74 -1.28 -14.47 28.75
N GLY A 75 -1.00 -13.81 29.88
CA GLY A 75 -1.93 -13.66 30.99
C GLY A 75 -3.15 -12.83 30.60
N LEU A 76 -2.93 -11.73 29.87
CA LEU A 76 -4.01 -10.88 29.35
C LEU A 76 -4.86 -11.61 28.32
N ALA A 77 -4.24 -12.32 27.36
CA ALA A 77 -4.93 -13.06 26.32
C ALA A 77 -5.80 -14.17 26.90
N ARG A 78 -5.28 -14.93 27.87
CA ARG A 78 -6.06 -15.94 28.60
C ARG A 78 -7.25 -15.32 29.33
N ALA A 79 -7.03 -14.24 30.08
CA ALA A 79 -8.10 -13.55 30.80
C ALA A 79 -9.16 -12.96 29.86
N ALA A 80 -8.76 -12.38 28.73
CA ALA A 80 -9.67 -11.86 27.72
C ALA A 80 -10.61 -12.96 27.18
N VAL A 81 -10.06 -14.12 26.84
CA VAL A 81 -10.84 -15.27 26.36
C VAL A 81 -11.75 -15.82 27.46
N GLU A 82 -11.24 -16.04 28.67
CA GLU A 82 -12.03 -16.53 29.81
C GLU A 82 -13.19 -15.60 30.16
N ASN A 83 -12.95 -14.28 30.15
CA ASN A 83 -13.99 -13.28 30.40
C ASN A 83 -15.07 -13.31 29.31
N ALA A 84 -14.68 -13.38 28.03
CA ALA A 84 -15.61 -13.49 26.91
C ALA A 84 -16.44 -14.79 26.94
N ARG A 85 -15.83 -15.92 27.35
CA ARG A 85 -16.52 -17.23 27.48
C ARG A 85 -17.71 -17.19 28.43
N THR A 86 -17.70 -16.30 29.43
CA THR A 86 -18.83 -16.15 30.38
C THR A 86 -20.13 -15.71 29.70
N ALA A 87 -20.08 -15.21 28.47
CA ALA A 87 -21.24 -14.86 27.67
C ALA A 87 -21.99 -16.08 27.07
N GLY A 88 -21.39 -17.28 27.13
CA GLY A 88 -22.02 -18.51 26.64
C GLY A 88 -22.18 -18.58 25.11
N LYS A 89 -21.30 -17.88 24.38
CA LYS A 89 -21.24 -17.82 22.91
C LYS A 89 -19.88 -18.27 22.39
N PRO A 90 -19.77 -18.63 21.10
CA PRO A 90 -18.49 -18.68 20.43
C PRO A 90 -17.67 -17.40 20.62
N VAL A 91 -16.38 -17.56 20.89
CA VAL A 91 -15.46 -16.44 21.18
C VAL A 91 -14.43 -16.35 20.07
N PHE A 92 -14.36 -15.19 19.43
CA PHE A 92 -13.33 -14.86 18.46
C PHE A 92 -12.29 -13.97 19.14
N PHE A 93 -11.00 -14.28 18.95
CA PHE A 93 -9.94 -13.38 19.39
C PHE A 93 -9.92 -12.17 18.47
N ASP A 94 -10.04 -10.97 19.05
CA ASP A 94 -9.94 -9.71 18.30
C ASP A 94 -8.47 -9.32 18.17
N VAL A 95 -8.01 -9.19 16.93
CA VAL A 95 -6.66 -8.80 16.54
C VAL A 95 -6.74 -7.48 15.78
N GLY A 96 -6.34 -6.39 16.43
CA GLY A 96 -6.17 -5.09 15.78
C GLY A 96 -4.77 -4.89 15.19
N PRO A 97 -4.56 -3.81 14.41
CA PRO A 97 -3.25 -3.46 13.88
C PRO A 97 -2.28 -3.10 15.01
N THR A 98 -0.98 -3.22 14.74
CA THR A 98 0.12 -2.84 15.65
C THR A 98 0.13 -1.34 15.96
N GLY A 99 -0.42 -0.51 15.07
CA GLY A 99 -0.39 0.94 15.16
C GLY A 99 0.94 1.57 14.72
N ALA A 100 1.92 0.77 14.32
CA ALA A 100 3.15 1.24 13.71
C ALA A 100 3.04 1.24 12.18
N LEU A 101 3.75 2.16 11.53
CA LEU A 101 3.87 2.16 10.07
C LEU A 101 4.92 1.11 9.65
N LEU A 102 4.59 0.32 8.63
CA LEU A 102 5.54 -0.64 8.07
C LEU A 102 6.62 0.02 7.23
N ALA A 103 7.80 -0.57 7.22
CA ALA A 103 8.87 -0.22 6.30
C ALA A 103 8.39 -0.39 4.85
N PRO A 104 8.75 0.53 3.94
CA PRO A 104 9.73 1.61 4.11
C PRO A 104 9.14 2.92 4.67
N VAL A 105 7.83 3.01 4.86
CA VAL A 105 7.14 4.23 5.34
C VAL A 105 7.45 4.50 6.82
N GLY A 106 7.46 3.44 7.62
CA GLY A 106 7.92 3.45 9.01
C GLY A 106 9.11 2.53 9.22
N THR A 107 9.31 2.10 10.46
CA THR A 107 10.47 1.27 10.85
C THR A 107 10.12 -0.19 11.11
N LEU A 108 8.84 -0.52 11.26
CA LEU A 108 8.43 -1.90 11.56
C LEU A 108 8.55 -2.75 10.29
N THR A 109 9.34 -3.81 10.34
CA THR A 109 9.48 -4.72 9.20
C THR A 109 8.29 -5.69 9.12
N PHE A 110 8.04 -6.23 7.93
CA PHE A 110 7.04 -7.27 7.73
C PHE A 110 7.24 -8.48 8.65
N ASP A 111 8.50 -8.90 8.85
CA ASP A 111 8.81 -10.06 9.68
C ASP A 111 8.57 -9.77 11.17
N GLU A 112 8.83 -8.55 11.64
CA GLU A 112 8.51 -8.14 13.02
C GLU A 112 6.99 -8.10 13.24
N ALA A 113 6.24 -7.52 12.31
CA ALA A 113 4.78 -7.52 12.36
C ALA A 113 4.22 -8.95 12.33
N TYR A 114 4.70 -9.79 11.40
CA TYR A 114 4.36 -11.22 11.33
C TYR A 114 4.62 -11.92 12.66
N SER A 115 5.81 -11.73 13.24
CA SER A 115 6.21 -12.40 14.49
C SER A 115 5.32 -11.99 15.66
N ALA A 116 4.94 -10.71 15.75
CA ALA A 116 4.04 -10.22 16.79
C ALA A 116 2.64 -10.85 16.69
N PHE A 117 2.13 -11.08 15.47
CA PHE A 117 0.85 -11.77 15.27
C PHE A 117 0.94 -13.30 15.42
N ALA A 118 2.10 -13.89 15.06
CA ALA A 118 2.35 -15.32 15.22
C ALA A 118 2.38 -15.72 16.70
N GLU A 119 3.01 -14.90 17.54
CA GLU A 119 2.97 -15.06 19.01
C GLU A 119 1.51 -15.11 19.51
N ILE A 120 0.65 -14.21 19.05
CA ILE A 120 -0.77 -14.21 19.44
C ILE A 120 -1.47 -15.48 18.98
N ALA A 121 -1.23 -15.94 17.75
CA ALA A 121 -1.80 -17.18 17.23
C ALA A 121 -1.39 -18.38 18.12
N GLU A 122 -0.10 -18.49 18.45
CA GLU A 122 0.46 -19.56 19.27
C GLU A 122 -0.12 -19.58 20.69
N LEU A 123 -0.26 -18.41 21.31
CA LEU A 123 -0.81 -18.29 22.66
C LEU A 123 -2.31 -18.61 22.73
N THR A 124 -3.05 -18.46 21.63
CA THR A 124 -4.53 -18.43 21.67
C THR A 124 -5.24 -19.54 20.88
N ARG A 125 -4.57 -20.22 19.94
CA ARG A 125 -5.16 -21.19 19.00
C ARG A 125 -6.02 -22.30 19.64
N ASP A 126 -5.68 -22.71 20.86
CA ASP A 126 -6.35 -23.78 21.58
C ASP A 126 -7.48 -23.29 22.50
N MET A 127 -7.62 -21.96 22.69
CA MET A 127 -8.58 -21.34 23.59
C MET A 127 -9.80 -20.72 22.88
N VAL A 128 -9.64 -20.34 21.61
CA VAL A 128 -10.63 -19.56 20.85
C VAL A 128 -11.32 -20.38 19.76
N ASP A 129 -12.49 -19.90 19.31
CA ASP A 129 -13.24 -20.56 18.24
C ASP A 129 -12.94 -20.01 16.84
N GLY A 130 -12.25 -18.87 16.79
CA GLY A 130 -11.91 -18.14 15.57
C GLY A 130 -11.13 -16.86 15.89
N TYR A 131 -10.78 -16.13 14.84
CA TYR A 131 -10.12 -14.83 14.92
C TYR A 131 -10.92 -13.82 14.12
N ILE A 132 -10.98 -12.58 14.62
CA ILE A 132 -11.38 -11.42 13.85
C ILE A 132 -10.19 -10.47 13.77
N VAL A 133 -9.73 -10.20 12.55
CA VAL A 133 -8.66 -9.28 12.22
C VAL A 133 -9.34 -8.00 11.77
N GLU A 134 -9.33 -6.95 12.57
CA GLU A 134 -10.15 -5.76 12.30
C GLU A 134 -9.40 -4.43 12.33
N THR A 135 -9.94 -3.45 11.61
CA THR A 135 -9.43 -2.08 11.55
C THR A 135 -8.03 -1.93 10.92
N PHE A 136 -7.61 -2.84 10.04
CA PHE A 136 -6.35 -2.69 9.32
C PHE A 136 -6.48 -1.62 8.22
N SER A 137 -5.54 -0.67 8.22
CA SER A 137 -5.45 0.41 7.22
C SER A 137 -4.27 0.27 6.27
N ASP A 138 -3.40 -0.71 6.50
CA ASP A 138 -2.25 -1.08 5.67
C ASP A 138 -2.43 -2.52 5.16
N LEU A 139 -2.38 -2.69 3.84
CA LEU A 139 -2.55 -3.99 3.18
C LEU A 139 -1.43 -4.98 3.53
N TYR A 140 -0.21 -4.49 3.72
CA TYR A 140 0.97 -5.31 3.98
C TYR A 140 0.99 -5.81 5.43
N GLU A 141 0.54 -4.98 6.36
CA GLU A 141 0.33 -5.38 7.76
C GLU A 141 -0.80 -6.39 7.88
N LEU A 142 -1.90 -6.17 7.14
CA LEU A 142 -3.01 -7.11 7.06
C LEU A 142 -2.56 -8.47 6.50
N LYS A 143 -1.71 -8.46 5.46
CA LYS A 143 -1.08 -9.67 4.93
C LYS A 143 -0.25 -10.39 5.99
N ALA A 144 0.59 -9.66 6.73
CA ALA A 144 1.43 -10.24 7.78
C ALA A 144 0.58 -10.92 8.87
N CYS A 145 -0.47 -10.25 9.33
CA CYS A 145 -1.40 -10.75 10.33
C CYS A 145 -2.11 -12.03 9.86
N VAL A 146 -2.73 -11.99 8.68
CA VAL A 146 -3.47 -13.14 8.16
C VAL A 146 -2.54 -14.33 7.91
N LEU A 147 -1.35 -14.11 7.34
CA LEU A 147 -0.38 -15.19 7.17
C LEU A 147 0.04 -15.80 8.51
N ALA A 148 0.32 -14.99 9.53
CA ALA A 148 0.69 -15.48 10.85
C ALA A 148 -0.42 -16.34 11.46
N LEU A 149 -1.68 -15.92 11.37
CA LEU A 149 -2.80 -16.72 11.82
C LEU A 149 -2.91 -18.03 11.02
N LYS A 150 -2.97 -17.97 9.69
CA LYS A 150 -3.17 -19.16 8.83
C LYS A 150 -2.02 -20.18 8.91
N GLU A 151 -0.80 -19.74 9.25
CA GLU A 151 0.36 -20.62 9.41
C GLU A 151 0.41 -21.29 10.80
N HIS A 152 -0.15 -20.67 11.83
CA HIS A 152 -0.06 -21.15 13.22
C HIS A 152 -1.38 -21.71 13.77
N THR A 153 -2.51 -21.57 13.05
CA THR A 153 -3.82 -22.07 13.47
C THR A 153 -4.69 -22.54 12.30
N ASP A 154 -5.60 -23.49 12.58
CA ASP A 154 -6.64 -23.97 11.65
C ASP A 154 -8.03 -23.36 11.93
N ARG A 155 -8.11 -22.45 12.90
CA ARG A 155 -9.34 -21.77 13.27
C ARG A 155 -9.81 -20.82 12.16
N PRO A 156 -11.14 -20.57 12.04
CA PRO A 156 -11.66 -19.59 11.10
C PRO A 156 -11.06 -18.20 11.33
N VAL A 157 -10.73 -17.51 10.24
CA VAL A 157 -10.21 -16.13 10.26
C VAL A 157 -11.17 -15.23 9.50
N PHE A 158 -11.75 -14.26 10.19
CA PHE A 158 -12.53 -13.16 9.62
C PHE A 158 -11.62 -11.94 9.53
N ALA A 159 -11.57 -11.27 8.38
CA ALA A 159 -10.66 -10.14 8.19
C ALA A 159 -11.35 -8.92 7.61
N THR A 160 -11.23 -7.77 8.25
CA THR A 160 -11.77 -6.50 7.78
C THR A 160 -10.66 -5.47 7.61
N ALA A 161 -10.81 -4.64 6.58
CA ALA A 161 -10.02 -3.43 6.42
C ALA A 161 -10.88 -2.21 6.76
N THR A 162 -10.23 -1.10 7.08
CA THR A 162 -10.90 0.19 7.25
C THR A 162 -10.59 1.12 6.09
N PHE A 163 -11.60 1.87 5.64
CA PHE A 163 -11.52 2.74 4.47
C PHE A 163 -11.99 4.15 4.85
N ASP A 164 -11.37 5.16 4.22
CA ASP A 164 -11.80 6.55 4.33
C ASP A 164 -12.97 6.86 3.37
N GLY A 165 -13.41 8.13 3.35
CA GLY A 165 -14.49 8.60 2.48
C GLY A 165 -14.20 8.51 0.98
N SER A 166 -12.94 8.34 0.57
CA SER A 166 -12.56 8.09 -0.83
C SER A 166 -12.75 6.62 -1.23
N GLY A 167 -12.99 5.74 -0.25
CA GLY A 167 -13.07 4.30 -0.46
C GLY A 167 -11.69 3.67 -0.67
N ARG A 168 -10.67 4.16 0.05
CA ARG A 168 -9.32 3.60 0.10
C ARG A 168 -8.84 3.43 1.53
N THR A 169 -7.92 2.50 1.75
CA THR A 169 -7.19 2.36 3.01
C THR A 169 -6.16 3.50 3.14
N LEU A 170 -5.54 3.65 4.32
CA LEU A 170 -4.51 4.68 4.57
C LEU A 170 -3.35 4.60 3.56
N THR A 171 -2.96 3.39 3.17
CA THR A 171 -1.91 3.13 2.18
C THR A 171 -2.41 3.08 0.74
N GLY A 172 -3.67 3.44 0.47
CA GLY A 172 -4.21 3.61 -0.88
C GLY A 172 -4.90 2.39 -1.49
N SER A 173 -5.00 1.26 -0.78
CA SER A 173 -5.60 0.05 -1.32
C SER A 173 -7.12 0.19 -1.49
N THR A 174 -7.65 -0.33 -2.60
CA THR A 174 -9.09 -0.32 -2.87
C THR A 174 -9.78 -1.56 -2.29
N PRO A 175 -11.12 -1.55 -2.13
CA PRO A 175 -11.90 -2.71 -1.75
C PRO A 175 -11.62 -3.96 -2.60
N GLU A 176 -11.39 -3.80 -3.90
CA GLU A 176 -11.10 -4.90 -4.82
C GLU A 176 -9.72 -5.52 -4.54
N ILE A 177 -8.69 -4.68 -4.28
CA ILE A 177 -7.34 -5.15 -3.94
C ILE A 177 -7.35 -5.91 -2.60
N VAL A 178 -8.01 -5.35 -1.59
CA VAL A 178 -8.17 -6.01 -0.29
C VAL A 178 -8.90 -7.34 -0.44
N ALA A 179 -9.97 -7.38 -1.24
CA ALA A 179 -10.73 -8.61 -1.48
C ALA A 179 -9.90 -9.69 -2.18
N GLU A 180 -9.14 -9.34 -3.22
CA GLU A 180 -8.27 -10.28 -3.94
C GLU A 180 -7.17 -10.85 -3.05
N LEU A 181 -6.54 -10.02 -2.21
CA LEU A 181 -5.52 -10.48 -1.28
C LEU A 181 -6.12 -11.42 -0.23
N LEU A 182 -7.16 -10.99 0.48
CA LEU A 182 -7.74 -11.76 1.58
C LEU A 182 -8.34 -13.10 1.11
N GLU A 183 -9.03 -13.10 -0.04
CA GLU A 183 -9.49 -14.34 -0.67
C GLU A 183 -8.33 -15.26 -1.04
N GLY A 184 -7.25 -14.68 -1.57
CA GLY A 184 -6.03 -15.39 -1.91
C GLY A 184 -5.33 -16.05 -0.72
N LEU A 185 -5.30 -15.36 0.43
CA LEU A 185 -4.75 -15.87 1.69
C LEU A 185 -5.67 -16.88 2.40
N GLY A 186 -6.90 -17.07 1.91
CA GLY A 186 -7.82 -18.08 2.40
C GLY A 186 -8.49 -17.74 3.73
N VAL A 187 -8.88 -16.47 3.92
CA VAL A 187 -9.78 -16.10 5.03
C VAL A 187 -11.19 -16.66 4.80
N ASP A 188 -11.95 -16.84 5.88
CA ASP A 188 -13.29 -17.45 5.85
C ASP A 188 -14.39 -16.42 5.55
N ALA A 189 -14.15 -15.17 5.92
CA ALA A 189 -14.99 -14.02 5.60
C ALA A 189 -14.13 -12.75 5.53
N LEU A 190 -14.53 -11.80 4.70
CA LEU A 190 -13.83 -10.52 4.58
C LEU A 190 -14.79 -9.34 4.62
N GLY A 191 -14.33 -8.14 4.95
CA GLY A 191 -15.25 -7.01 4.98
C GLY A 191 -14.66 -5.68 5.38
N VAL A 192 -15.54 -4.86 5.94
CA VAL A 192 -15.22 -3.50 6.38
C VAL A 192 -15.76 -3.22 7.77
N ASN A 193 -14.96 -2.56 8.58
CA ASN A 193 -15.35 -2.03 9.87
C ASN A 193 -14.78 -0.61 10.10
N CYS A 194 -15.37 0.09 11.07
CA CYS A 194 -14.90 1.38 11.57
C CYS A 194 -14.88 2.51 10.50
N SER A 195 -14.27 3.64 10.86
CA SER A 195 -14.10 4.92 10.13
C SER A 195 -15.38 5.65 9.69
N LEU A 196 -16.36 4.94 9.16
CA LEU A 196 -17.52 5.50 8.46
C LEU A 196 -18.83 4.98 9.06
N GLY A 197 -19.88 5.78 8.88
CA GLY A 197 -21.25 5.37 9.19
C GLY A 197 -21.81 4.40 8.13
N PRO A 198 -22.97 3.77 8.38
CA PRO A 198 -23.59 2.83 7.45
C PRO A 198 -23.88 3.43 6.06
N LYS A 199 -24.25 4.71 6.00
CA LYS A 199 -24.55 5.38 4.73
C LYS A 199 -23.29 5.55 3.88
N GLU A 200 -22.21 5.99 4.48
CA GLU A 200 -20.93 6.25 3.84
C GLU A 200 -20.22 4.94 3.45
N LEU A 201 -20.45 3.84 4.19
CA LEU A 201 -19.94 2.51 3.83
C LEU A 201 -20.69 1.86 2.65
N ALA A 202 -21.91 2.28 2.32
CA ALA A 202 -22.71 1.62 1.30
C ALA A 202 -22.02 1.48 -0.08
N PRO A 203 -21.30 2.49 -0.62
CA PRO A 203 -20.51 2.33 -1.84
C PRO A 203 -19.38 1.31 -1.72
N ILE A 204 -18.66 1.29 -0.58
CA ILE A 204 -17.56 0.34 -0.32
C ILE A 204 -18.11 -1.09 -0.25
N VAL A 205 -19.22 -1.29 0.47
CA VAL A 205 -19.86 -2.61 0.60
C VAL A 205 -20.30 -3.16 -0.75
N ARG A 206 -20.86 -2.32 -1.64
CA ARG A 206 -21.21 -2.76 -3.00
C ARG A 206 -19.99 -3.23 -3.79
N ARG A 207 -18.86 -2.54 -3.67
CA ARG A 207 -17.60 -2.91 -4.33
C ARG A 207 -17.06 -4.23 -3.79
N LEU A 208 -17.05 -4.43 -2.48
CA LEU A 208 -16.67 -5.71 -1.86
C LEU A 208 -17.58 -6.86 -2.32
N LEU A 209 -18.90 -6.64 -2.32
CA LEU A 209 -19.87 -7.65 -2.75
C LEU A 209 -19.74 -7.99 -4.25
N ALA A 210 -19.19 -7.09 -5.06
CA ALA A 210 -18.91 -7.31 -6.48
C ALA A 210 -17.51 -7.92 -6.73
N ALA A 211 -16.61 -7.90 -5.75
CA ALA A 211 -15.23 -8.38 -5.90
C ALA A 211 -15.02 -9.82 -5.42
N THR A 212 -15.74 -10.26 -4.37
CA THR A 212 -15.53 -11.59 -3.77
C THR A 212 -16.80 -12.41 -3.64
N GLU A 213 -16.66 -13.73 -3.72
CA GLU A 213 -17.71 -14.70 -3.40
C GLU A 213 -17.71 -15.07 -1.91
N LEU A 214 -16.66 -14.70 -1.17
CA LEU A 214 -16.60 -14.93 0.26
C LEU A 214 -17.71 -14.17 0.99
N PRO A 215 -18.18 -14.69 2.14
CA PRO A 215 -19.08 -13.97 3.04
C PRO A 215 -18.54 -12.57 3.36
N VAL A 216 -19.35 -11.54 3.15
CA VAL A 216 -18.97 -10.16 3.43
C VAL A 216 -19.40 -9.74 4.83
N ILE A 217 -18.49 -9.10 5.58
CA ILE A 217 -18.68 -8.56 6.94
C ILE A 217 -18.88 -7.05 6.88
N VAL A 218 -19.83 -6.51 7.65
CA VAL A 218 -20.02 -5.06 7.81
C VAL A 218 -20.26 -4.70 9.29
N GLN A 219 -19.34 -3.91 9.87
CA GLN A 219 -19.40 -3.39 11.24
C GLN A 219 -19.21 -1.85 11.25
N PRO A 220 -20.26 -1.07 10.94
CA PRO A 220 -20.15 0.38 10.83
C PRO A 220 -20.04 1.06 12.20
N ASN A 221 -19.52 2.28 12.22
CA ASN A 221 -19.63 3.18 13.37
C ASN A 221 -21.08 3.68 13.52
N ARG A 222 -21.42 4.23 14.69
CA ARG A 222 -22.68 4.94 14.95
C ARG A 222 -22.73 6.32 14.24
N GLY A 223 -22.41 6.36 12.94
CA GLY A 223 -22.23 7.60 12.19
C GLY A 223 -20.84 8.22 12.35
N LEU A 224 -20.61 9.34 11.68
CA LEU A 224 -19.34 10.06 11.76
C LEU A 224 -19.21 10.77 13.12
N PRO A 225 -18.07 10.66 13.80
CA PRO A 225 -17.85 11.35 15.06
C PRO A 225 -17.88 12.87 14.85
N ARG A 226 -18.65 13.59 15.67
CA ARG A 226 -18.62 15.06 15.74
C ARG A 226 -18.07 15.50 17.08
N LEU A 227 -17.15 16.45 17.07
CA LEU A 227 -16.66 17.05 18.31
C LEU A 227 -17.64 18.14 18.76
N VAL A 228 -18.37 17.89 19.86
CA VAL A 228 -19.28 18.87 20.46
C VAL A 228 -18.86 19.08 21.91
N GLY A 229 -18.37 20.28 22.24
CA GLY A 229 -17.92 20.60 23.61
C GLY A 229 -16.75 19.75 24.12
N GLY A 230 -15.84 19.34 23.23
CA GLY A 230 -14.67 18.51 23.59
C GLY A 230 -14.97 17.02 23.79
N LYS A 231 -16.21 16.56 23.53
CA LYS A 231 -16.60 15.15 23.53
C LYS A 231 -17.01 14.70 22.13
N THR A 232 -16.71 13.45 21.82
CA THR A 232 -17.14 12.80 20.57
C THR A 232 -18.62 12.42 20.68
N VAL A 233 -19.46 13.01 19.83
CA VAL A 233 -20.91 12.72 19.73
C VAL A 233 -21.20 12.03 18.41
N TYR A 234 -22.08 11.04 18.47
CA TYR A 234 -22.51 10.20 17.36
C TYR A 234 -24.00 10.46 17.08
N ASP A 235 -24.32 10.93 15.88
CA ASP A 235 -25.66 11.46 15.58
C ASP A 235 -26.65 10.41 15.05
N LEU A 236 -26.20 9.18 14.80
CA LEU A 236 -27.05 8.16 14.21
C LEU A 236 -27.92 7.48 15.28
N SER A 237 -29.23 7.41 15.03
CA SER A 237 -30.18 6.69 15.86
C SER A 237 -30.13 5.17 15.64
N GLU A 238 -30.63 4.39 16.59
CA GLU A 238 -30.74 2.92 16.47
C GLU A 238 -31.60 2.49 15.27
N ASP A 239 -32.69 3.22 15.01
CA ASP A 239 -33.60 2.94 13.90
C ASP A 239 -32.94 3.18 12.54
N GLU A 240 -32.19 4.28 12.40
CA GLU A 240 -31.44 4.54 11.18
C GLU A 240 -30.33 3.54 10.95
N PHE A 241 -29.61 3.16 12.01
CA PHE A 241 -28.58 2.12 11.96
C PHE A 241 -29.19 0.79 11.47
N ALA A 242 -30.30 0.36 12.07
CA ALA A 242 -30.97 -0.88 11.69
C ALA A 242 -31.53 -0.86 10.27
N ALA A 243 -32.12 0.26 9.84
CA ALA A 243 -32.62 0.41 8.47
C ALA A 243 -31.49 0.28 7.43
N TRP A 244 -30.27 0.73 7.73
CA TRP A 244 -29.12 0.49 6.86
C TRP A 244 -28.63 -0.95 6.93
N THR A 245 -28.58 -1.56 8.12
CA THR A 245 -28.22 -2.98 8.26
C THR A 245 -29.16 -3.90 7.49
N GLU A 246 -30.46 -3.62 7.46
CA GLU A 246 -31.41 -4.36 6.63
C GLU A 246 -31.09 -4.25 5.13
N LYS A 247 -30.65 -3.07 4.66
CA LYS A 247 -30.20 -2.86 3.27
C LYS A 247 -28.94 -3.67 3.00
N PHE A 248 -27.97 -3.69 3.92
CA PHE A 248 -26.76 -4.50 3.79
C PHE A 248 -27.07 -5.99 3.63
N VAL A 249 -27.94 -6.52 4.49
CA VAL A 249 -28.41 -7.91 4.41
C VAL A 249 -29.10 -8.17 3.06
N ALA A 250 -29.97 -7.27 2.62
CA ALA A 250 -30.64 -7.38 1.32
C ALA A 250 -29.67 -7.36 0.13
N MET A 251 -28.51 -6.70 0.26
CA MET A 251 -27.45 -6.68 -0.76
C MET A 251 -26.59 -7.97 -0.78
N GLY A 252 -26.67 -8.82 0.25
CA GLY A 252 -25.87 -10.04 0.35
C GLY A 252 -24.77 -10.03 1.41
N VAL A 253 -24.79 -9.08 2.35
CA VAL A 253 -23.90 -9.11 3.52
C VAL A 253 -24.28 -10.29 4.42
N ALA A 254 -23.27 -11.06 4.83
CA ALA A 254 -23.44 -12.32 5.53
C ALA A 254 -23.12 -12.23 7.02
N VAL A 255 -22.31 -11.26 7.43
CA VAL A 255 -21.97 -11.01 8.83
C VAL A 255 -22.19 -9.53 9.11
N ILE A 256 -22.96 -9.24 10.14
CA ILE A 256 -23.29 -7.87 10.56
C ILE A 256 -22.90 -7.67 12.02
N GLY A 257 -22.56 -6.45 12.41
CA GLY A 257 -22.28 -6.09 13.80
C GLY A 257 -22.19 -4.57 13.92
N GLY A 258 -21.52 -4.10 14.97
CA GLY A 258 -21.23 -2.68 15.15
C GLY A 258 -19.77 -2.44 15.57
N CYS A 259 -19.27 -1.23 15.32
CA CYS A 259 -17.95 -0.79 15.78
C CYS A 259 -18.11 0.38 16.77
N CYS A 260 -17.38 1.48 16.60
CA CYS A 260 -17.35 2.59 17.57
C CYS A 260 -18.73 3.25 17.72
N GLY A 261 -19.11 3.49 18.98
CA GLY A 261 -20.38 4.13 19.35
C GLY A 261 -21.58 3.18 19.39
N THR A 262 -21.44 1.91 19.00
CA THR A 262 -22.55 0.94 19.02
C THR A 262 -22.61 0.21 20.36
N THR A 263 -23.78 0.22 20.99
CA THR A 263 -24.05 -0.41 22.31
C THR A 263 -24.89 -1.68 22.15
N PRO A 264 -25.16 -2.44 23.23
CA PRO A 264 -26.07 -3.59 23.17
C PRO A 264 -27.47 -3.27 22.63
N ASP A 265 -27.94 -2.03 22.74
CA ASP A 265 -29.25 -1.63 22.20
C ASP A 265 -29.25 -1.61 20.67
N PHE A 266 -28.15 -1.16 20.04
CA PHE A 266 -27.95 -1.25 18.58
C PHE A 266 -27.94 -2.70 18.10
N ILE A 267 -27.19 -3.57 18.80
CA ILE A 267 -27.11 -5.00 18.47
C ILE A 267 -28.49 -5.67 18.62
N ARG A 268 -29.24 -5.31 19.66
CA ARG A 268 -30.62 -5.79 19.84
C ARG A 268 -31.52 -5.33 18.71
N ARG A 269 -31.38 -4.09 18.25
CA ARG A 269 -32.18 -3.55 17.16
C ARG A 269 -31.96 -4.30 15.85
N ILE A 270 -30.73 -4.71 15.56
CA ILE A 270 -30.39 -5.48 14.34
C ILE A 270 -30.53 -6.99 14.50
N SER A 271 -30.85 -7.48 15.70
CA SER A 271 -30.99 -8.92 15.98
C SER A 271 -32.10 -9.61 15.16
N SER A 272 -33.08 -8.86 14.65
CA SER A 272 -34.09 -9.36 13.72
C SER A 272 -33.52 -9.83 12.38
N CYS A 273 -32.32 -9.36 12.01
CA CYS A 273 -31.65 -9.76 10.78
C CYS A 273 -30.97 -11.13 10.86
N LYS A 274 -30.64 -11.57 12.07
CA LYS A 274 -29.97 -12.83 12.36
C LYS A 274 -30.74 -14.02 11.79
N GLY A 275 -30.03 -14.99 11.21
CA GLY A 275 -30.61 -16.22 10.69
C GLY A 275 -31.36 -16.07 9.36
N ARG A 276 -31.54 -14.85 8.85
CA ARG A 276 -32.09 -14.61 7.50
C ARG A 276 -31.18 -15.24 6.46
N ALA A 277 -31.77 -15.77 5.39
CA ALA A 277 -31.00 -16.30 4.27
C ALA A 277 -30.19 -15.19 3.60
N VAL A 278 -28.91 -15.46 3.34
CA VAL A 278 -28.04 -14.54 2.58
C VAL A 278 -28.35 -14.69 1.09
N PRO A 279 -28.66 -13.61 0.37
CA PRO A 279 -28.83 -13.65 -1.08
C PRO A 279 -27.64 -14.28 -1.80
N VAL A 280 -27.92 -15.19 -2.74
CA VAL A 280 -26.89 -15.74 -3.63
C VAL A 280 -26.41 -14.65 -4.58
N ARG A 281 -25.10 -14.43 -4.63
CA ARG A 281 -24.46 -13.45 -5.50
C ARG A 281 -23.76 -14.16 -6.66
N SER A 282 -23.83 -13.56 -7.85
CA SER A 282 -23.01 -13.95 -8.99
C SER A 282 -21.88 -12.94 -9.14
N VAL A 283 -20.64 -13.37 -8.93
CA VAL A 283 -19.45 -12.53 -9.06
C VAL A 283 -18.70 -12.96 -10.30
N GLN A 284 -18.44 -12.03 -11.22
CA GLN A 284 -17.60 -12.30 -12.39
C GLN A 284 -16.14 -12.09 -11.97
N LYS A 285 -15.34 -13.16 -12.02
CA LYS A 285 -13.93 -13.12 -11.60
C LYS A 285 -13.00 -13.40 -12.78
N GLY A 286 -12.17 -12.43 -13.12
CA GLY A 286 -11.10 -12.57 -14.11
C GLY A 286 -9.78 -13.07 -13.51
N THR A 287 -8.74 -13.13 -14.35
CA THR A 287 -7.36 -13.30 -13.90
C THR A 287 -6.85 -11.96 -13.42
N ILE A 288 -6.64 -11.81 -12.11
CA ILE A 288 -6.27 -10.56 -11.47
C ILE A 288 -4.96 -10.71 -10.71
N VAL A 289 -4.07 -9.75 -10.91
CA VAL A 289 -2.85 -9.51 -10.12
C VAL A 289 -2.89 -8.08 -9.58
N THR A 290 -2.25 -7.85 -8.43
CA THR A 290 -2.27 -6.54 -7.78
C THR A 290 -0.92 -6.19 -7.18
N SER A 291 -0.59 -4.90 -7.16
CA SER A 291 0.29 -4.32 -6.14
C SER A 291 -0.56 -3.87 -4.94
N ALA A 292 0.01 -3.03 -4.08
CA ALA A 292 -0.70 -2.43 -2.96
C ALA A 292 -1.82 -1.48 -3.40
N THR A 293 -1.63 -0.82 -4.55
CA THR A 293 -2.44 0.34 -4.98
C THR A 293 -3.03 0.16 -6.38
N LYS A 294 -2.49 -0.78 -7.18
CA LYS A 294 -2.90 -1.04 -8.56
C LYS A 294 -3.42 -2.46 -8.74
N LEU A 295 -4.56 -2.57 -9.43
CA LEU A 295 -5.17 -3.83 -9.84
C LEU A 295 -5.06 -3.95 -11.36
N VAL A 296 -4.60 -5.11 -11.85
CA VAL A 296 -4.58 -5.43 -13.28
C VAL A 296 -5.38 -6.70 -13.54
N ALA A 297 -6.48 -6.54 -14.27
CA ALA A 297 -7.25 -7.66 -14.83
C ALA A 297 -6.68 -8.03 -16.21
N ILE A 298 -6.20 -9.26 -16.34
CA ILE A 298 -5.57 -9.81 -17.55
C ILE A 298 -6.66 -10.49 -18.40
N GLU A 299 -7.65 -9.72 -18.82
CA GLU A 299 -8.68 -10.18 -19.78
C GLU A 299 -8.36 -9.67 -21.20
N ASN A 300 -8.04 -8.38 -21.28
CA ASN A 300 -7.51 -7.73 -22.48
C ASN A 300 -5.98 -7.88 -22.55
N VAL A 301 -5.39 -7.34 -23.62
CA VAL A 301 -3.94 -7.37 -23.80
C VAL A 301 -3.25 -6.50 -22.75
N LYS A 302 -2.31 -7.09 -21.99
CA LYS A 302 -1.54 -6.44 -20.93
C LYS A 302 -0.04 -6.62 -21.15
N ILE A 303 0.71 -5.53 -21.13
CA ILE A 303 2.14 -5.55 -21.41
C ILE A 303 2.90 -5.89 -20.12
N CYS A 304 3.63 -7.01 -20.14
CA CYS A 304 4.58 -7.38 -19.10
C CYS A 304 5.97 -6.89 -19.49
N GLY A 305 6.56 -5.99 -18.71
CA GLY A 305 7.89 -5.43 -18.97
C GLY A 305 9.00 -6.43 -18.64
N GLU A 306 9.84 -6.78 -19.62
CA GLU A 306 10.89 -7.81 -19.50
C GLU A 306 12.26 -7.31 -18.99
N ARG A 307 12.41 -6.02 -18.65
CA ARG A 307 13.75 -5.45 -18.50
C ARG A 307 14.47 -5.76 -17.18
N MET A 308 13.76 -6.16 -16.13
CA MET A 308 14.37 -6.56 -14.86
C MET A 308 14.80 -8.03 -14.87
N ASN A 309 15.55 -8.40 -15.92
CA ASN A 309 16.09 -9.74 -16.10
C ASN A 309 17.60 -9.65 -16.42
N PRO A 310 18.48 -10.25 -15.58
CA PRO A 310 19.93 -10.15 -15.74
C PRO A 310 20.48 -10.91 -16.94
N THR A 311 19.69 -11.76 -17.59
CA THR A 311 20.13 -12.57 -18.74
C THR A 311 20.64 -11.68 -19.88
N GLY A 312 21.93 -11.83 -20.23
CA GLY A 312 22.59 -11.01 -21.25
C GLY A 312 22.87 -9.54 -20.86
N LYS A 313 22.56 -9.11 -19.63
CA LYS A 313 22.73 -7.71 -19.18
C LYS A 313 23.84 -7.59 -18.13
N LYS A 314 25.06 -7.23 -18.59
CA LYS A 314 26.24 -7.12 -17.73
C LYS A 314 26.03 -6.15 -16.55
N ALA A 315 25.49 -4.96 -16.80
CA ALA A 315 25.27 -3.95 -15.75
C ALA A 315 24.32 -4.43 -14.65
N LEU A 316 23.20 -5.07 -15.02
CA LEU A 316 22.24 -5.59 -14.04
C LEU A 316 22.83 -6.77 -13.23
N LYS A 317 23.63 -7.64 -13.87
CA LYS A 317 24.35 -8.71 -13.16
C LYS A 317 25.31 -8.15 -12.11
N GLU A 318 26.09 -7.13 -12.47
CA GLU A 318 27.04 -6.47 -11.57
C GLU A 318 26.31 -5.77 -10.41
N ALA A 319 25.20 -5.08 -10.71
CA ALA A 319 24.36 -4.42 -9.70
C ALA A 319 23.76 -5.42 -8.70
N LEU A 320 23.15 -6.51 -9.16
CA LEU A 320 22.58 -7.55 -8.29
C LEU A 320 23.66 -8.26 -7.46
N ALA A 321 24.83 -8.54 -8.05
CA ALA A 321 25.95 -9.15 -7.33
C ALA A 321 26.54 -8.23 -6.26
N ALA A 322 26.47 -6.91 -6.47
CA ALA A 322 26.88 -5.90 -5.51
C ALA A 322 25.74 -5.47 -4.55
N GLU A 323 24.57 -6.11 -4.63
CA GLU A 323 23.36 -5.77 -3.87
C GLU A 323 22.91 -4.30 -4.06
N ASN A 324 23.24 -3.71 -5.20
CA ASN A 324 22.78 -2.38 -5.59
C ASN A 324 21.46 -2.49 -6.36
N TYR A 325 20.35 -2.28 -5.66
CA TYR A 325 19.01 -2.37 -6.23
C TYR A 325 18.53 -1.09 -6.94
N ASP A 326 19.27 0.03 -6.87
CA ASP A 326 18.87 1.29 -7.51
C ASP A 326 18.75 1.14 -9.03
N TYR A 327 19.65 0.36 -9.64
CA TYR A 327 19.58 0.05 -11.07
C TYR A 327 18.30 -0.72 -11.41
N LEU A 328 17.90 -1.67 -10.55
CA LEU A 328 16.69 -2.47 -10.73
C LEU A 328 15.44 -1.58 -10.63
N VAL A 329 15.37 -0.74 -9.61
CA VAL A 329 14.29 0.25 -9.41
C VAL A 329 14.20 1.20 -10.61
N SER A 330 15.34 1.71 -11.08
CA SER A 330 15.39 2.56 -12.28
C SER A 330 14.82 1.87 -13.52
N GLU A 331 15.10 0.59 -13.74
CA GLU A 331 14.51 -0.18 -14.84
C GLU A 331 13.01 -0.45 -14.63
N ALA A 332 12.53 -0.65 -13.40
CA ALA A 332 11.11 -0.79 -13.11
C ALA A 332 10.34 0.49 -13.52
N LEU A 333 10.83 1.62 -13.04
CA LEU A 333 10.28 2.95 -13.25
C LEU A 333 10.24 3.38 -14.72
N LYS A 334 11.31 3.12 -15.49
CA LYS A 334 11.31 3.38 -16.94
C LYS A 334 10.28 2.56 -17.69
N GLN A 335 10.03 1.34 -17.25
CA GLN A 335 9.04 0.46 -17.88
C GLN A 335 7.61 0.89 -17.56
N GLU A 336 7.37 1.33 -16.33
CA GLU A 336 6.10 1.94 -15.93
C GLU A 336 5.78 3.19 -16.78
N GLU A 337 6.74 4.11 -16.91
CA GLU A 337 6.59 5.30 -17.78
C GLU A 337 6.36 4.94 -19.25
N ALA A 338 6.94 3.84 -19.72
CA ALA A 338 6.75 3.33 -21.08
C ALA A 338 5.38 2.65 -21.29
N GLY A 339 4.57 2.53 -20.25
CA GLY A 339 3.22 1.96 -20.31
C GLY A 339 3.18 0.45 -20.10
N ALA A 340 4.11 -0.13 -19.34
CA ALA A 340 3.95 -1.49 -18.84
C ALA A 340 2.74 -1.57 -17.88
N ASP A 341 1.98 -2.65 -17.96
CA ASP A 341 0.88 -2.91 -17.02
C ASP A 341 1.39 -3.64 -15.76
N LEU A 342 2.44 -4.45 -15.90
CA LEU A 342 3.07 -5.26 -14.87
C LEU A 342 4.51 -5.59 -15.27
N LEU A 343 5.34 -6.02 -14.32
CA LEU A 343 6.78 -6.14 -14.51
C LEU A 343 7.30 -7.54 -14.19
N ASP A 344 8.11 -8.09 -15.08
CA ASP A 344 8.86 -9.34 -14.88
C ASP A 344 10.11 -9.07 -14.04
N LEU A 345 10.21 -9.68 -12.86
CA LEU A 345 11.34 -9.56 -11.95
C LEU A 345 12.07 -10.91 -11.83
N ASN A 346 13.23 -11.00 -12.47
CA ASN A 346 14.15 -12.12 -12.37
C ASN A 346 15.48 -11.65 -11.75
N VAL A 347 16.00 -12.39 -10.77
CA VAL A 347 17.30 -12.09 -10.13
C VAL A 347 18.33 -13.19 -10.35
N GLY A 348 18.02 -14.19 -11.16
CA GLY A 348 18.82 -15.39 -11.36
C GLY A 348 20.19 -15.08 -11.97
N ILE A 349 21.23 -15.13 -11.14
CA ILE A 349 22.62 -15.09 -11.58
C ILE A 349 23.42 -16.23 -10.94
N PRO A 350 24.46 -16.77 -11.60
CA PRO A 350 25.25 -17.84 -11.00
C PRO A 350 25.91 -17.42 -9.69
N LYS A 351 25.87 -18.30 -8.69
CA LYS A 351 26.58 -18.20 -7.39
C LYS A 351 26.09 -17.12 -6.42
N ILE A 352 24.86 -16.63 -6.55
CA ILE A 352 24.21 -15.84 -5.49
C ILE A 352 23.25 -16.69 -4.66
N ASP A 353 22.91 -16.17 -3.48
CA ASP A 353 21.73 -16.60 -2.72
C ASP A 353 20.47 -16.00 -3.37
N GLU A 354 19.92 -16.73 -4.36
CA GLU A 354 18.77 -16.29 -5.13
C GLU A 354 17.54 -15.98 -4.24
N PRO A 355 17.18 -16.80 -3.22
CA PRO A 355 16.11 -16.44 -2.29
C PRO A 355 16.32 -15.14 -1.52
N ALA A 356 17.52 -14.91 -0.97
CA ALA A 356 17.80 -13.68 -0.24
C ALA A 356 17.77 -12.44 -1.15
N VAL A 357 18.33 -12.56 -2.36
CA VAL A 357 18.36 -11.47 -3.34
C VAL A 357 16.95 -11.19 -3.88
N MET A 358 16.15 -12.22 -4.16
CA MET A 358 14.76 -12.07 -4.64
C MET A 358 13.92 -11.30 -3.61
N ARG A 359 14.03 -11.69 -2.33
CA ARG A 359 13.37 -10.98 -1.22
C ARG A 359 13.71 -9.48 -1.21
N ARG A 360 14.99 -9.13 -1.27
CA ARG A 360 15.42 -7.72 -1.23
C ARG A 360 15.01 -6.95 -2.48
N ALA A 361 15.11 -7.59 -3.65
CA ALA A 361 14.68 -7.02 -4.93
C ALA A 361 13.18 -6.69 -4.94
N VAL A 362 12.33 -7.60 -4.45
CA VAL A 362 10.89 -7.36 -4.32
C VAL A 362 10.61 -6.16 -3.41
N CYS A 363 11.23 -6.12 -2.22
CA CYS A 363 11.06 -4.99 -1.30
C CYS A 363 11.50 -3.66 -1.93
N ALA A 364 12.65 -3.64 -2.61
CA ALA A 364 13.19 -2.43 -3.22
C ALA A 364 12.31 -1.93 -4.39
N VAL A 365 11.78 -2.82 -5.23
CA VAL A 365 10.95 -2.42 -6.38
C VAL A 365 9.58 -1.93 -5.92
N GLN A 366 8.91 -2.63 -5.01
CA GLN A 366 7.56 -2.27 -4.57
C GLN A 366 7.50 -0.99 -3.72
N GLU A 367 8.64 -0.51 -3.22
CA GLU A 367 8.74 0.77 -2.51
C GLU A 367 8.49 1.96 -3.44
N TYR A 368 8.91 1.86 -4.70
CA TYR A 368 8.90 2.98 -5.65
C TYR A 368 7.98 2.77 -6.85
N CYS A 369 7.64 1.52 -7.18
CA CYS A 369 6.83 1.18 -8.34
C CYS A 369 5.50 0.55 -7.93
N ASP A 370 4.41 1.14 -8.42
CA ASP A 370 3.05 0.69 -8.12
C ASP A 370 2.57 -0.42 -9.08
N LEU A 371 3.38 -0.88 -10.04
CA LEU A 371 3.00 -1.96 -10.95
C LEU A 371 3.00 -3.34 -10.27
N PRO A 372 2.03 -4.22 -10.60
CA PRO A 372 2.10 -5.61 -10.18
C PRO A 372 3.37 -6.32 -10.66
N LEU A 373 3.90 -7.24 -9.84
CA LEU A 373 5.12 -7.98 -10.15
C LEU A 373 4.82 -9.44 -10.55
N GLN A 374 5.48 -9.86 -11.63
CA GLN A 374 5.68 -11.25 -11.98
C GLN A 374 7.03 -11.69 -11.39
N ILE A 375 6.97 -12.56 -10.37
CA ILE A 375 8.13 -13.11 -9.68
C ILE A 375 8.68 -14.26 -10.53
N ASP A 376 9.81 -14.04 -11.20
CA ASP A 376 10.43 -14.97 -12.14
C ASP A 376 11.64 -15.68 -11.53
N SER A 377 11.51 -16.99 -11.30
CA SER A 377 12.60 -17.87 -10.90
C SER A 377 12.31 -19.33 -11.23
N SER A 378 13.37 -20.12 -11.43
CA SER A 378 13.31 -21.59 -11.46
C SER A 378 13.44 -22.24 -10.08
N ASP A 379 13.85 -21.49 -9.06
CA ASP A 379 13.99 -21.97 -7.68
C ASP A 379 12.71 -21.68 -6.87
N ALA A 380 12.03 -22.73 -6.42
CA ALA A 380 10.83 -22.62 -5.61
C ALA A 380 11.07 -21.86 -4.29
N ALA A 381 12.27 -21.95 -3.70
CA ALA A 381 12.62 -21.21 -2.49
C ALA A 381 12.72 -19.70 -2.76
N ALA A 382 13.24 -19.31 -3.94
CA ALA A 382 13.31 -17.91 -4.34
C ALA A 382 11.93 -17.35 -4.67
N ILE A 383 11.07 -18.14 -5.33
CA ILE A 383 9.65 -17.79 -5.54
C ILE A 383 8.99 -17.53 -4.20
N GLU A 384 9.07 -18.46 -3.24
CA GLU A 384 8.43 -18.31 -1.93
C GLU A 384 8.95 -17.08 -1.16
N ALA A 385 10.27 -16.85 -1.16
CA ALA A 385 10.88 -15.69 -0.52
C ALA A 385 10.36 -14.36 -1.09
N GLY A 386 10.20 -14.29 -2.41
CA GLY A 386 9.65 -13.11 -3.10
C GLY A 386 8.16 -12.91 -2.81
N VAL A 387 7.32 -13.91 -3.03
CA VAL A 387 5.86 -13.77 -2.86
C VAL A 387 5.44 -13.55 -1.41
N ARG A 388 6.22 -14.03 -0.43
CA ARG A 388 5.95 -13.78 0.99
C ARG A 388 6.03 -12.29 1.32
N GLN A 389 7.05 -11.61 0.81
CA GLN A 389 7.33 -10.19 1.08
C GLN A 389 6.60 -9.23 0.12
N TYR A 390 5.94 -9.76 -0.91
CA TYR A 390 5.25 -8.95 -1.89
C TYR A 390 3.97 -8.30 -1.33
N ASN A 391 3.79 -6.99 -1.47
CA ASN A 391 2.58 -6.29 -1.04
C ASN A 391 1.51 -6.29 -2.16
N GLY A 392 0.73 -7.37 -2.24
CA GLY A 392 -0.31 -7.58 -3.25
C GLY A 392 -0.45 -9.04 -3.65
N VAL A 393 -1.15 -9.29 -4.76
CA VAL A 393 -1.32 -10.62 -5.37
C VAL A 393 -0.36 -10.77 -6.55
N PRO A 394 0.73 -11.57 -6.42
CA PRO A 394 1.75 -11.67 -7.45
C PRO A 394 1.34 -12.63 -8.57
N LEU A 395 2.05 -12.52 -9.70
CA LEU A 395 2.14 -13.59 -10.70
C LEU A 395 3.43 -14.39 -10.46
N ILE A 396 3.36 -15.72 -10.46
CA ILE A 396 4.53 -16.61 -10.36
C ILE A 396 4.91 -17.07 -11.76
N ASN A 397 6.15 -16.79 -12.17
CA ASN A 397 6.78 -17.33 -13.37
C ASN A 397 7.96 -18.24 -12.92
N SER A 398 7.84 -19.56 -12.97
CA SER A 398 6.75 -20.35 -13.51
C SER A 398 6.65 -21.74 -12.91
N VAL A 399 5.61 -22.45 -13.31
CA VAL A 399 5.49 -23.91 -13.20
C VAL A 399 5.61 -24.53 -14.60
N ASN A 400 5.91 -25.81 -14.70
CA ASN A 400 5.90 -26.54 -15.97
C ASN A 400 5.16 -27.88 -15.84
N GLY A 401 5.15 -28.69 -16.90
CA GLY A 401 4.43 -29.96 -16.96
C GLY A 401 5.02 -31.12 -16.15
N GLU A 402 6.12 -30.90 -15.44
CA GLU A 402 6.75 -31.89 -14.56
C GLU A 402 6.06 -31.94 -13.19
N GLU A 403 5.81 -33.15 -12.73
CA GLU A 403 5.09 -33.40 -11.47
C GLU A 403 5.82 -32.83 -10.26
N GLU A 404 7.14 -32.97 -10.22
CA GLU A 404 7.98 -32.47 -9.12
C GLU A 404 8.01 -30.93 -9.05
N VAL A 405 7.94 -30.25 -10.19
CA VAL A 405 7.86 -28.78 -10.25
C VAL A 405 6.49 -28.32 -9.77
N MET A 406 5.41 -28.91 -10.29
CA MET A 406 4.04 -28.63 -9.84
C MET A 406 3.85 -28.84 -8.34
N ALA A 407 4.38 -29.94 -7.80
CA ALA A 407 4.29 -30.28 -6.38
C ALA A 407 5.04 -29.30 -5.46
N ARG A 408 6.04 -28.58 -5.97
CA ARG A 408 6.77 -27.53 -5.22
C ARG A 408 6.12 -26.15 -5.35
N VAL A 409 5.65 -25.78 -6.54
CA VAL A 409 5.17 -24.41 -6.84
C VAL A 409 3.69 -24.22 -6.49
N PHE A 410 2.81 -25.20 -6.72
CA PHE A 410 1.38 -25.03 -6.43
C PHE A 410 1.04 -24.82 -4.95
N PRO A 411 1.71 -25.47 -3.97
CA PRO A 411 1.51 -25.12 -2.57
C PRO A 411 1.81 -23.64 -2.28
N ILE A 412 2.87 -23.09 -2.87
CA ILE A 412 3.24 -21.67 -2.75
C ILE A 412 2.13 -20.80 -3.36
N ALA A 413 1.73 -21.08 -4.61
CA ALA A 413 0.67 -20.32 -5.28
C ALA A 413 -0.65 -20.35 -4.49
N LYS A 414 -1.01 -21.51 -3.92
CA LYS A 414 -2.21 -21.66 -3.09
C LYS A 414 -2.13 -20.90 -1.77
N LYS A 415 -0.97 -20.94 -1.10
CA LYS A 415 -0.74 -20.29 0.20
C LYS A 415 -0.82 -18.76 0.10
N TYR A 416 -0.24 -18.18 -0.95
CA TYR A 416 -0.18 -16.73 -1.13
C TYR A 416 -1.23 -16.17 -2.10
N GLY A 417 -2.15 -17.01 -2.60
CA GLY A 417 -3.20 -16.59 -3.54
C GLY A 417 -2.73 -16.15 -4.92
N ALA A 418 -1.50 -16.51 -5.30
CA ALA A 418 -0.84 -16.03 -6.51
C ALA A 418 -1.47 -16.60 -7.78
N VAL A 419 -1.37 -15.84 -8.87
CA VAL A 419 -1.59 -16.37 -10.22
C VAL A 419 -0.34 -17.12 -10.65
N VAL A 420 -0.46 -18.27 -11.31
CA VAL A 420 0.69 -19.07 -11.76
C VAL A 420 0.75 -19.15 -13.29
N LEU A 421 1.93 -18.90 -13.86
CA LEU A 421 2.20 -19.09 -15.28
C LEU A 421 2.77 -20.49 -15.53
N GLY A 422 2.04 -21.30 -16.30
CA GLY A 422 2.42 -22.65 -16.69
C GLY A 422 3.09 -22.71 -18.06
N LEU A 423 4.34 -23.12 -18.11
CA LEU A 423 5.09 -23.34 -19.35
C LEU A 423 4.71 -24.68 -19.97
N THR A 424 4.38 -24.71 -21.26
CA THR A 424 4.07 -25.97 -21.97
C THR A 424 5.33 -26.77 -22.34
N MET A 425 6.10 -27.16 -21.34
CA MET A 425 7.28 -28.04 -21.45
C MET A 425 7.31 -29.06 -20.31
N ASP A 426 8.06 -30.13 -20.49
CA ASP A 426 8.36 -31.12 -19.44
C ASP A 426 9.81 -31.59 -19.54
N SER A 427 10.16 -32.69 -18.88
CA SER A 427 11.53 -33.23 -18.85
C SER A 427 12.09 -33.60 -20.23
N ARG A 428 11.23 -33.71 -21.25
CA ARG A 428 11.63 -33.92 -22.66
C ARG A 428 11.87 -32.61 -23.41
N GLY A 429 11.77 -31.47 -22.73
CA GLY A 429 11.89 -30.13 -23.29
C GLY A 429 10.57 -29.61 -23.85
N VAL A 430 10.68 -28.67 -24.80
CA VAL A 430 9.53 -28.04 -25.45
C VAL A 430 8.97 -28.97 -26.53
N PRO A 431 7.68 -29.36 -26.48
CA PRO A 431 7.09 -30.22 -27.50
C PRO A 431 7.08 -29.57 -28.87
N ARG A 432 7.13 -30.41 -29.92
CA ARG A 432 7.23 -29.95 -31.30
C ARG A 432 5.88 -29.65 -31.94
N THR A 433 4.78 -30.13 -31.37
CA THR A 433 3.43 -29.91 -31.91
C THR A 433 2.55 -29.10 -30.97
N ALA A 434 1.62 -28.32 -31.52
CA ALA A 434 0.62 -27.58 -30.74
C ALA A 434 -0.25 -28.51 -29.88
N GLN A 435 -0.57 -29.71 -30.40
CA GLN A 435 -1.36 -30.72 -29.68
C GLN A 435 -0.68 -31.20 -28.41
N GLU A 436 0.63 -31.47 -28.46
CA GLU A 436 1.39 -31.89 -27.28
C GLU A 436 1.53 -30.76 -26.26
N ARG A 437 1.76 -29.51 -26.72
CA ARG A 437 1.77 -28.33 -25.85
C ARG A 437 0.44 -28.14 -25.14
N PHE A 438 -0.66 -28.28 -25.86
CA PHE A 438 -2.02 -28.23 -25.31
C PHE A 438 -2.27 -29.34 -24.29
N ALA A 439 -1.78 -30.56 -24.53
CA ALA A 439 -1.90 -31.66 -23.58
C ALA A 439 -1.15 -31.39 -22.27
N ILE A 440 0.02 -30.73 -22.34
CA ILE A 440 0.74 -30.27 -21.13
C ILE A 440 -0.06 -29.17 -20.42
N ALA A 441 -0.58 -28.19 -21.16
CA ALA A 441 -1.43 -27.14 -20.57
C ALA A 441 -2.64 -27.71 -19.83
N GLN A 442 -3.32 -28.70 -20.41
CA GLN A 442 -4.43 -29.42 -19.75
C GLN A 442 -4.01 -30.08 -18.44
N ARG A 443 -2.82 -30.71 -18.43
CA ARG A 443 -2.27 -31.35 -17.23
C ARG A 443 -2.00 -30.32 -16.13
N ILE A 444 -1.37 -29.20 -16.46
CA ILE A 444 -1.05 -28.11 -15.52
C ILE A 444 -2.35 -27.55 -14.91
N VAL A 445 -3.33 -27.21 -15.75
CA VAL A 445 -4.62 -26.65 -15.29
C VAL A 445 -5.36 -27.63 -14.39
N LYS A 446 -5.47 -28.91 -14.80
CA LYS A 446 -6.12 -29.94 -13.99
C LYS A 446 -5.41 -30.11 -12.64
N ARG A 447 -4.08 -30.14 -12.64
CA ARG A 447 -3.32 -30.28 -11.40
C ARG A 447 -3.51 -29.09 -10.48
N ALA A 448 -3.52 -27.87 -11.00
CA ALA A 448 -3.82 -26.67 -10.21
C ALA A 448 -5.19 -26.77 -9.52
N GLU A 449 -6.23 -27.26 -10.22
CA GLU A 449 -7.56 -27.49 -9.65
C GLU A 449 -7.53 -28.50 -8.49
N GLU A 450 -6.72 -29.56 -8.58
CA GLU A 450 -6.53 -30.55 -7.51
C GLU A 450 -5.91 -29.94 -6.24
N TYR A 451 -5.09 -28.88 -6.38
CA TYR A 451 -4.58 -28.07 -5.26
C TYR A 451 -5.57 -27.00 -4.78
N GLY A 452 -6.76 -26.92 -5.38
CA GLY A 452 -7.76 -25.90 -5.07
C GLY A 452 -7.39 -24.50 -5.60
N ILE A 453 -6.56 -24.43 -6.65
CA ILE A 453 -6.25 -23.21 -7.39
C ILE A 453 -7.26 -23.12 -8.56
N PRO A 454 -8.13 -22.09 -8.59
CA PRO A 454 -9.13 -21.98 -9.65
C PRO A 454 -8.48 -21.63 -10.99
N ARG A 455 -9.10 -22.02 -12.11
CA ARG A 455 -8.58 -21.76 -13.47
C ARG A 455 -8.22 -20.30 -13.73
N ARG A 456 -8.98 -19.35 -13.17
CA ARG A 456 -8.70 -17.91 -13.30
C ARG A 456 -7.34 -17.50 -12.72
N LYS A 457 -6.76 -18.28 -11.81
CA LYS A 457 -5.42 -18.07 -11.23
C LYS A 457 -4.34 -18.90 -11.97
N VAL A 458 -4.65 -19.48 -13.13
CA VAL A 458 -3.70 -20.20 -13.98
C VAL A 458 -3.61 -19.51 -15.33
N MET A 459 -2.39 -19.21 -15.77
CA MET A 459 -2.07 -18.74 -17.11
C MET A 459 -1.16 -19.75 -17.81
N ILE A 460 -1.11 -19.74 -19.14
CA ILE A 460 -0.29 -20.66 -19.92
C ILE A 460 0.62 -19.91 -20.89
N ASP A 461 1.91 -20.23 -20.83
CA ASP A 461 2.90 -19.85 -21.85
C ASP A 461 3.13 -21.04 -22.78
N THR A 462 2.82 -20.84 -24.06
CA THR A 462 2.98 -21.89 -25.08
C THR A 462 4.38 -22.00 -25.65
N LEU A 463 5.32 -21.20 -25.14
CA LEU A 463 6.75 -21.11 -25.43
C LEU A 463 7.09 -20.72 -26.86
N VAL A 464 7.90 -19.68 -27.00
CA VAL A 464 8.45 -19.23 -28.27
C VAL A 464 9.87 -19.78 -28.43
N LEU A 465 10.13 -20.47 -29.54
CA LEU A 465 11.47 -20.90 -29.93
C LEU A 465 12.05 -19.96 -31.00
N THR A 466 13.38 -19.96 -31.12
CA THR A 466 14.11 -19.09 -32.04
C THR A 466 13.88 -19.51 -33.49
N ALA A 467 13.39 -18.60 -34.34
CA ALA A 467 13.07 -18.90 -35.74
C ALA A 467 14.31 -19.27 -36.57
N SER A 468 15.50 -18.81 -36.17
CA SER A 468 16.77 -19.16 -36.81
C SER A 468 17.15 -20.63 -36.68
N ALA A 469 16.70 -21.31 -35.62
CA ALA A 469 17.03 -22.70 -35.34
C ALA A 469 15.85 -23.65 -35.57
N GLU A 470 14.64 -23.24 -35.18
CA GLU A 470 13.45 -24.10 -35.13
C GLU A 470 12.25 -23.44 -35.84
N GLN A 471 12.46 -22.92 -37.05
CA GLN A 471 11.48 -22.10 -37.79
C GLN A 471 10.07 -22.71 -37.87
N ALA A 472 9.96 -24.03 -38.11
CA ALA A 472 8.68 -24.71 -38.20
C ALA A 472 7.85 -24.61 -36.91
N LEU A 473 8.52 -24.57 -35.75
CA LEU A 473 7.88 -24.57 -34.43
C LEU A 473 7.26 -23.22 -34.07
N VAL A 474 7.65 -22.12 -34.75
CA VAL A 474 7.05 -20.79 -34.55
C VAL A 474 5.55 -20.82 -34.84
N SER A 475 5.14 -21.51 -35.91
CA SER A 475 3.72 -21.66 -36.28
C SER A 475 2.94 -22.54 -35.29
N GLU A 476 3.60 -23.53 -34.69
CA GLU A 476 3.01 -24.40 -33.67
C GLU A 476 2.77 -23.65 -32.35
N THR A 477 3.61 -22.68 -31.98
CA THR A 477 3.34 -21.78 -30.84
C THR A 477 2.02 -21.03 -31.04
N VAL A 478 1.84 -20.41 -32.21
CA VAL A 478 0.63 -19.62 -32.53
C VAL A 478 -0.63 -20.51 -32.56
N ARG A 479 -0.52 -21.72 -33.15
CA ARG A 479 -1.59 -22.72 -33.10
C ARG A 479 -1.93 -23.14 -31.67
N ALA A 480 -0.92 -23.37 -30.83
CA ALA A 480 -1.10 -23.77 -29.43
C ALA A 480 -1.83 -22.69 -28.63
N LEU A 481 -1.52 -21.40 -28.85
CA LEU A 481 -2.24 -20.29 -28.22
C LEU A 481 -3.76 -20.38 -28.47
N SER A 482 -4.15 -20.57 -29.73
CA SER A 482 -5.56 -20.68 -30.11
C SER A 482 -6.23 -21.89 -29.47
N MET A 483 -5.52 -23.02 -29.33
CA MET A 483 -6.05 -24.21 -28.65
C MET A 483 -6.24 -23.98 -27.15
N VAL A 484 -5.26 -23.37 -26.48
CA VAL A 484 -5.28 -23.14 -25.02
C VAL A 484 -6.47 -22.29 -24.57
N ARG A 485 -7.00 -21.40 -25.41
CA ARG A 485 -8.23 -20.64 -25.12
C ARG A 485 -9.41 -21.54 -24.74
N ALA A 486 -9.49 -22.76 -25.28
CA ALA A 486 -10.54 -23.72 -24.98
C ALA A 486 -10.51 -24.21 -23.51
N LEU A 487 -9.41 -23.98 -22.77
CA LEU A 487 -9.30 -24.32 -21.35
C LEU A 487 -9.94 -23.26 -20.43
N GLY A 488 -10.27 -22.07 -20.96
CA GLY A 488 -10.79 -20.96 -20.18
C GLY A 488 -9.72 -20.27 -19.31
N VAL A 489 -8.46 -20.30 -19.75
CA VAL A 489 -7.31 -19.66 -19.09
C VAL A 489 -6.71 -18.59 -19.99
N GLN A 490 -6.02 -17.63 -19.39
CA GLN A 490 -5.31 -16.59 -20.12
C GLN A 490 -3.93 -17.07 -20.57
N THR A 491 -3.35 -16.40 -21.55
CA THR A 491 -2.06 -16.80 -22.13
C THR A 491 -1.01 -15.69 -22.06
N ALA A 492 0.25 -16.10 -21.93
CA ALA A 492 1.40 -15.22 -22.01
C ALA A 492 2.43 -15.75 -23.01
N LEU A 493 3.34 -14.89 -23.49
CA LEU A 493 4.47 -15.29 -24.31
C LEU A 493 5.64 -14.30 -24.16
N GLY A 494 6.86 -14.84 -24.02
CA GLY A 494 8.10 -14.11 -24.30
C GLY A 494 8.31 -13.88 -25.80
N VAL A 495 7.76 -12.79 -26.35
CA VAL A 495 7.74 -12.54 -27.81
C VAL A 495 9.13 -12.24 -28.38
N SER A 496 10.04 -11.69 -27.57
CA SER A 496 11.40 -11.32 -27.97
C SER A 496 12.28 -12.51 -28.40
N ASN A 497 11.89 -13.73 -28.02
CA ASN A 497 12.64 -14.95 -28.28
C ASN A 497 12.62 -15.38 -29.76
N VAL A 498 11.59 -15.01 -30.52
CA VAL A 498 11.42 -15.48 -31.91
C VAL A 498 12.58 -15.07 -32.83
N SER A 499 13.19 -13.91 -32.58
CA SER A 499 14.12 -13.25 -33.52
C SER A 499 15.61 -13.47 -33.21
N PHE A 500 15.97 -14.20 -32.16
CA PHE A 500 17.39 -14.40 -31.83
C PHE A 500 18.16 -15.02 -33.01
N GLY A 501 19.30 -14.42 -33.34
CA GLY A 501 20.15 -14.85 -34.45
C GLY A 501 19.75 -14.35 -35.84
N LEU A 502 18.67 -13.55 -35.98
CA LEU A 502 18.22 -13.00 -37.26
C LEU A 502 18.41 -11.47 -37.35
N PRO A 503 18.67 -10.91 -38.54
CA PRO A 503 18.73 -9.47 -38.76
C PRO A 503 17.34 -8.82 -38.66
N ASN A 504 17.29 -7.51 -38.42
CA ASN A 504 16.05 -6.74 -38.29
C ASN A 504 15.04 -7.38 -37.32
N ARG A 505 15.51 -7.68 -36.10
CA ARG A 505 14.70 -8.25 -35.02
C ARG A 505 13.40 -7.48 -34.74
N PRO A 506 13.35 -6.14 -34.74
CA PRO A 506 12.10 -5.40 -34.49
C PRO A 506 10.97 -5.79 -35.44
N LEU A 507 11.24 -5.90 -36.75
CA LEU A 507 10.25 -6.31 -37.73
C LEU A 507 9.69 -7.71 -37.45
N LEU A 508 10.56 -8.68 -37.13
CA LEU A 508 10.14 -10.05 -36.81
C LEU A 508 9.34 -10.11 -35.51
N ASN A 509 9.81 -9.44 -34.46
CA ASN A 509 9.13 -9.39 -33.16
C ASN A 509 7.74 -8.79 -33.28
N LYS A 510 7.60 -7.65 -33.98
CA LYS A 510 6.31 -6.97 -34.20
C LYS A 510 5.34 -7.82 -35.01
N THR A 511 5.82 -8.44 -36.08
CA THR A 511 5.00 -9.31 -36.93
C THR A 511 4.51 -10.53 -36.16
N PHE A 512 5.40 -11.20 -35.43
CA PHE A 512 5.06 -12.34 -34.59
C PHE A 512 4.11 -11.96 -33.46
N LEU A 513 4.34 -10.83 -32.79
CA LEU A 513 3.43 -10.31 -31.78
C LEU A 513 2.02 -10.15 -32.34
N THR A 514 1.87 -9.58 -33.54
CA THR A 514 0.55 -9.36 -34.16
C THR A 514 -0.15 -10.70 -34.48
N MET A 515 0.61 -11.70 -34.95
CA MET A 515 0.10 -13.08 -35.13
C MET A 515 -0.33 -13.71 -33.81
N ALA A 516 0.44 -13.52 -32.74
CA ALA A 516 0.13 -14.07 -31.43
C ALA A 516 -1.12 -13.40 -30.80
N LEU A 517 -1.25 -12.07 -30.89
CA LEU A 517 -2.40 -11.31 -30.40
C LEU A 517 -3.70 -11.77 -31.06
N THR A 518 -3.71 -11.90 -32.39
CA THR A 518 -4.87 -12.42 -33.12
C THR A 518 -5.20 -13.88 -32.79
N SER A 519 -4.24 -14.63 -32.27
CA SER A 519 -4.37 -16.05 -31.93
C SER A 519 -4.70 -16.30 -30.45
N GLY A 520 -4.86 -15.24 -29.64
CA GLY A 520 -5.32 -15.33 -28.26
C GLY A 520 -4.34 -14.90 -27.19
N LEU A 521 -3.21 -14.28 -27.53
CA LEU A 521 -2.24 -13.79 -26.56
C LEU A 521 -2.82 -12.66 -25.69
N ASN A 522 -2.86 -12.85 -24.37
CA ASN A 522 -3.30 -11.82 -23.42
C ASN A 522 -2.13 -11.02 -22.85
N MET A 523 -0.99 -11.67 -22.58
CA MET A 523 0.11 -11.03 -21.87
C MET A 523 1.45 -11.21 -22.60
N PRO A 524 1.78 -10.34 -23.58
CA PRO A 524 3.12 -10.32 -24.13
C PRO A 524 4.13 -9.85 -23.08
N ILE A 525 5.16 -10.68 -22.85
CA ILE A 525 6.38 -10.31 -22.12
C ILE A 525 7.35 -9.72 -23.15
N LEU A 526 7.56 -8.40 -23.08
CA LEU A 526 8.32 -7.62 -24.06
C LEU A 526 9.02 -6.40 -23.43
N ASN A 527 9.90 -5.76 -24.19
CA ASN A 527 10.48 -4.48 -23.81
C ASN A 527 9.51 -3.32 -24.10
N PRO A 528 8.91 -2.65 -23.08
CA PRO A 528 7.93 -1.58 -23.30
C PRO A 528 8.58 -0.30 -23.87
N LEU A 529 9.91 -0.15 -23.76
CA LEU A 529 10.64 0.96 -24.37
C LEU A 529 10.75 0.82 -25.90
N ASP A 530 10.38 -0.32 -26.48
CA ASP A 530 10.29 -0.51 -27.92
C ASP A 530 8.94 0.05 -28.44
N GLY A 531 9.00 1.25 -29.02
CA GLY A 531 7.82 1.93 -29.57
C GLY A 531 7.14 1.19 -30.71
N GLU A 532 7.85 0.33 -31.46
CA GLU A 532 7.23 -0.48 -32.51
C GLU A 532 6.38 -1.61 -31.92
N MET A 533 6.87 -2.22 -30.84
CA MET A 533 6.18 -3.30 -30.13
C MET A 533 4.96 -2.80 -29.37
N THR A 534 5.11 -1.73 -28.58
CA THR A 534 3.97 -1.13 -27.87
C THR A 534 2.95 -0.51 -28.84
N GLY A 535 3.42 0.08 -29.94
CA GLY A 535 2.55 0.56 -31.02
C GLY A 535 1.74 -0.55 -31.68
N ALA A 536 2.30 -1.75 -31.84
CA ALA A 536 1.56 -2.90 -32.35
C ALA A 536 0.45 -3.35 -31.40
N VAL A 537 0.67 -3.30 -30.08
CA VAL A 537 -0.37 -3.58 -29.08
C VAL A 537 -1.49 -2.53 -29.15
N ARG A 538 -1.15 -1.23 -29.16
CA ARG A 538 -2.15 -0.15 -29.27
C ARG A 538 -2.96 -0.26 -30.56
N ALA A 539 -2.29 -0.50 -31.70
CA ALA A 539 -2.96 -0.70 -32.98
C ALA A 539 -3.88 -1.93 -32.96
N TYR A 540 -3.42 -3.05 -32.39
CA TYR A 540 -4.27 -4.22 -32.20
C TYR A 540 -5.50 -3.91 -31.36
N ASN A 541 -5.35 -3.19 -30.24
CA ASN A 541 -6.48 -2.83 -29.37
C ASN A 541 -7.54 -1.99 -30.11
N VAL A 542 -7.13 -1.06 -30.98
CA VAL A 542 -8.07 -0.34 -31.85
C VAL A 542 -8.77 -1.30 -32.82
N LEU A 543 -8.00 -2.11 -33.54
CA LEU A 543 -8.53 -3.00 -34.59
C LEU A 543 -9.40 -4.13 -34.03
N ALA A 544 -9.13 -4.57 -32.81
CA ALA A 544 -9.89 -5.59 -32.09
C ALA A 544 -11.07 -4.99 -31.29
N ASN A 545 -11.32 -3.69 -31.38
CA ASN A 545 -12.37 -2.97 -30.64
C ASN A 545 -12.25 -3.12 -29.11
N LEU A 546 -11.02 -3.04 -28.61
CA LEU A 546 -10.66 -3.04 -27.19
C LEU A 546 -10.27 -1.64 -26.68
N ASP A 547 -9.92 -0.71 -27.58
CA ASP A 547 -9.70 0.71 -27.29
C ASP A 547 -10.95 1.52 -27.69
N ALA A 548 -11.77 1.86 -26.69
CA ALA A 548 -13.04 2.55 -26.90
C ALA A 548 -12.83 3.95 -27.49
N GLY A 549 -13.26 4.14 -28.74
CA GLY A 549 -13.06 5.41 -29.46
C GLY A 549 -11.62 5.67 -29.91
N ALA A 550 -10.75 4.64 -29.87
CA ALA A 550 -9.33 4.76 -30.14
C ALA A 550 -8.62 5.81 -29.26
N ALA A 551 -9.08 6.00 -28.02
CA ALA A 551 -8.65 7.08 -27.14
C ALA A 551 -7.17 6.97 -26.79
N ASP A 552 -6.73 5.79 -26.34
CA ASP A 552 -5.33 5.53 -25.96
C ASP A 552 -4.41 5.67 -27.17
N TYR A 553 -4.86 5.19 -28.34
CA TYR A 553 -4.14 5.32 -29.59
C TYR A 553 -4.00 6.78 -30.03
N ILE A 554 -5.10 7.55 -30.00
CA ILE A 554 -5.08 8.97 -30.38
C ILE A 554 -4.20 9.78 -29.44
N GLU A 555 -4.24 9.51 -28.14
CA GLU A 555 -3.37 10.16 -27.16
C GLU A 555 -1.89 9.89 -27.47
N ALA A 556 -1.53 8.63 -27.72
CA ALA A 556 -0.15 8.25 -28.01
C ALA A 556 0.38 8.78 -29.35
N TYR A 557 -0.47 8.98 -30.36
CA TYR A 557 -0.07 9.30 -31.74
C TYR A 557 -0.60 10.64 -32.28
N ARG A 558 -1.18 11.51 -31.43
CA ARG A 558 -1.74 12.82 -31.84
C ARG A 558 -0.77 13.65 -32.67
N ASP A 559 0.49 13.70 -32.24
CA ASP A 559 1.56 14.51 -32.84
C ASP A 559 2.53 13.65 -33.69
N PHE A 560 2.10 12.45 -34.09
CA PHE A 560 2.95 11.55 -34.86
C PHE A 560 3.23 12.13 -36.25
N THR A 561 4.51 12.39 -36.52
CA THR A 561 5.01 12.75 -37.85
C THR A 561 5.77 11.56 -38.44
N PRO A 562 5.43 11.10 -39.66
CA PRO A 562 6.19 10.04 -40.30
C PRO A 562 7.61 10.53 -40.57
N ALA A 563 8.59 10.02 -39.84
CA ALA A 563 9.99 10.26 -40.17
C ALA A 563 10.29 9.57 -41.51
N ALA A 564 10.75 10.34 -42.49
CA ALA A 564 11.28 9.81 -43.74
C ALA A 564 12.40 8.80 -43.43
N GLN A 565 12.34 7.64 -44.10
CA GLN A 565 13.30 6.55 -43.98
C GLN A 565 14.75 7.06 -43.95
N THR A 566 15.31 7.13 -42.75
CA THR A 566 16.76 7.12 -42.54
C THR A 566 17.04 6.21 -41.37
N THR A 567 17.90 5.22 -41.63
CA THR A 567 18.59 4.43 -40.63
C THR A 567 19.33 5.36 -39.68
N ALA A 568 18.65 5.74 -38.60
CA ALA A 568 19.27 6.25 -37.41
C ALA A 568 18.55 5.56 -36.27
N ALA A 569 19.29 4.70 -35.56
CA ALA A 569 19.03 4.52 -34.15
C ALA A 569 18.74 5.91 -33.60
N VAL A 570 17.55 6.11 -33.06
CA VAL A 570 17.31 7.24 -32.17
C VAL A 570 18.23 6.97 -30.99
N LYS A 571 19.48 7.44 -31.11
CA LYS A 571 20.29 7.87 -29.99
C LYS A 571 19.47 9.01 -29.37
N ARG A 572 18.50 8.63 -28.53
CA ARG A 572 18.38 9.34 -27.26
C ARG A 572 19.69 9.01 -26.57
N GLU A 573 20.64 9.93 -26.73
CA GLU A 573 21.85 9.90 -25.93
C GLU A 573 21.42 9.71 -24.49
N GLY A 574 21.94 8.63 -23.90
CA GLY A 574 21.70 8.32 -22.51
C GLY A 574 22.13 9.49 -21.66
N THR A 575 21.16 10.08 -20.99
CA THR A 575 21.29 10.68 -19.66
C THR A 575 20.02 10.26 -18.91
N THR A 576 20.05 9.22 -18.05
CA THR A 576 20.42 9.16 -16.61
C THR A 576 19.19 9.40 -15.69
N PRO A 577 19.25 9.12 -14.36
CA PRO A 577 18.10 9.12 -13.45
C PRO A 577 17.36 10.47 -13.47
N ALA A 578 16.14 10.52 -12.91
CA ALA A 578 15.21 11.67 -12.90
C ALA A 578 15.71 12.91 -13.66
N ALA A 579 15.09 13.18 -14.81
CA ALA A 579 15.58 14.15 -15.81
C ALA A 579 15.98 15.52 -15.22
N ASP A 580 15.35 15.90 -14.11
CA ASP A 580 15.74 16.99 -13.24
C ASP A 580 15.45 16.68 -11.76
N LEU A 581 15.92 17.57 -10.87
CA LEU A 581 15.69 17.47 -9.42
C LEU A 581 14.19 17.57 -9.05
N TYR A 582 13.37 18.21 -9.88
CA TYR A 582 11.93 18.34 -9.65
C TYR A 582 11.26 16.97 -9.68
N ASP A 583 11.46 16.23 -10.77
CA ASP A 583 10.93 14.88 -10.94
C ASP A 583 11.53 13.90 -9.93
N CYS A 584 12.81 14.07 -9.57
CA CYS A 584 13.48 13.27 -8.55
C CYS A 584 12.74 13.34 -7.21
N VAL A 585 12.39 14.56 -6.78
CA VAL A 585 11.67 14.80 -5.53
C VAL A 585 10.24 14.32 -5.63
N LYS A 586 9.54 14.57 -6.74
CA LYS A 586 8.15 14.09 -6.93
C LYS A 586 8.03 12.58 -6.80
N ARG A 587 9.06 11.85 -7.22
CA ARG A 587 9.11 10.38 -7.20
C ARG A 587 9.71 9.78 -5.94
N GLY A 588 10.22 10.60 -5.03
CA GLY A 588 10.84 10.14 -3.80
C GLY A 588 12.19 9.44 -3.97
N LEU A 589 12.93 9.72 -5.05
CA LEU A 589 14.22 9.07 -5.34
C LEU A 589 15.35 9.66 -4.47
N LYS A 590 15.51 9.14 -3.25
CA LYS A 590 16.47 9.67 -2.24
C LYS A 590 17.92 9.67 -2.71
N ALA A 591 18.36 8.58 -3.37
CA ALA A 591 19.74 8.39 -3.79
C ALA A 591 20.15 9.42 -4.87
N ASP A 592 19.25 9.69 -5.82
CA ASP A 592 19.50 10.62 -6.92
C ASP A 592 19.35 12.09 -6.48
N ALA A 593 18.52 12.36 -5.46
CA ALA A 593 18.23 13.71 -4.99
C ALA A 593 19.50 14.48 -4.60
N ARG A 594 20.47 13.84 -3.96
CA ARG A 594 21.75 14.48 -3.62
C ARG A 594 22.54 14.89 -4.86
N ALA A 595 22.79 13.94 -5.77
CA ALA A 595 23.60 14.18 -6.96
C ALA A 595 22.97 15.22 -7.90
N LEU A 596 21.65 15.18 -8.08
CA LEU A 596 20.92 16.16 -8.89
C LEU A 596 20.91 17.55 -8.23
N THR A 597 20.83 17.61 -6.90
CA THR A 597 20.95 18.89 -6.16
C THR A 597 22.34 19.50 -6.35
N GLU A 598 23.41 18.72 -6.29
CA GLU A 598 24.79 19.21 -6.54
C GLU A 598 24.95 19.74 -7.97
N ALA A 599 24.37 19.07 -8.96
CA ALA A 599 24.39 19.51 -10.35
C ALA A 599 23.62 20.83 -10.54
N GLU A 600 22.45 20.97 -9.92
CA GLU A 600 21.64 22.20 -9.97
C GLU A 600 22.35 23.38 -9.28
N LEU A 601 23.02 23.14 -8.15
CA LEU A 601 23.81 24.14 -7.42
C LEU A 601 25.00 24.68 -8.21
N ALA A 602 25.42 24.00 -9.29
CA ALA A 602 26.47 24.51 -10.17
C ALA A 602 25.98 25.68 -11.06
N THR A 603 24.68 25.81 -11.27
CA THR A 603 24.10 26.79 -12.23
C THR A 603 23.04 27.71 -11.63
N LYS A 604 22.38 27.30 -10.54
CA LYS A 604 21.29 28.05 -9.89
C LYS A 604 21.66 28.43 -8.45
N PRO A 605 21.25 29.62 -7.97
CA PRO A 605 21.40 29.97 -6.55
C PRO A 605 20.64 28.97 -5.64
N PRO A 606 21.19 28.62 -4.45
CA PRO A 606 20.56 27.70 -3.50
C PRO A 606 19.08 27.98 -3.21
N LEU A 607 18.71 29.26 -3.08
CA LEU A 607 17.34 29.69 -2.79
C LEU A 607 16.36 29.50 -3.96
N VAL A 608 16.85 29.54 -5.20
CA VAL A 608 16.04 29.25 -6.40
C VAL A 608 15.72 27.76 -6.43
N ILE A 609 16.70 26.91 -6.11
CA ILE A 609 16.50 25.46 -6.03
C ILE A 609 15.46 25.12 -4.95
N VAL A 610 15.55 25.74 -3.78
CA VAL A 610 14.58 25.55 -2.69
C VAL A 610 13.15 25.93 -3.12
N ASN A 611 12.95 27.18 -3.56
CA ASN A 611 11.59 27.67 -3.77
C ASN A 611 10.98 27.20 -5.09
N ASP A 612 11.77 27.15 -6.17
CA ASP A 612 11.22 26.94 -7.51
C ASP A 612 11.25 25.46 -7.94
N ILE A 613 12.03 24.62 -7.24
CA ILE A 613 12.14 23.18 -7.52
C ILE A 613 11.60 22.37 -6.34
N LEU A 614 12.26 22.42 -5.18
CA LEU A 614 11.95 21.51 -4.06
C LEU A 614 10.55 21.77 -3.47
N VAL A 615 10.22 23.03 -3.16
CA VAL A 615 8.90 23.40 -2.62
C VAL A 615 7.79 23.13 -3.62
N ARG A 616 7.97 23.50 -4.90
CA ARG A 616 6.96 23.25 -5.94
C ARG A 616 6.69 21.75 -6.15
N ALA A 617 7.73 20.92 -6.10
CA ALA A 617 7.57 19.47 -6.19
C ALA A 617 6.73 18.93 -5.01
N LEU A 618 7.01 19.39 -3.79
CA LEU A 618 6.24 19.01 -2.60
C LEU A 618 4.79 19.52 -2.64
N GLU A 619 4.55 20.73 -3.13
CA GLU A 619 3.20 21.28 -3.32
C GLU A 619 2.38 20.44 -4.32
N GLU A 620 2.98 20.04 -5.45
CA GLU A 620 2.29 19.19 -6.42
C GLU A 620 1.99 17.81 -5.85
N VAL A 621 2.96 17.19 -5.15
CA VAL A 621 2.75 15.90 -4.47
C VAL A 621 1.64 15.99 -3.42
N GLY A 622 1.61 17.07 -2.63
CA GLY A 622 0.54 17.34 -1.67
C GLY A 622 -0.83 17.48 -2.35
N ALA A 623 -0.91 18.23 -3.44
CA ALA A 623 -2.15 18.38 -4.22
C ALA A 623 -2.62 17.05 -4.84
N LEU A 624 -1.69 16.22 -5.31
CA LEU A 624 -2.01 14.89 -5.84
C LEU A 624 -2.46 13.91 -4.73
N TYR A 625 -1.92 14.04 -3.52
CA TYR A 625 -2.37 13.29 -2.34
C TYR A 625 -3.79 13.70 -1.93
N GLU A 626 -4.09 15.00 -1.86
CA GLU A 626 -5.45 15.50 -1.58
C GLU A 626 -6.48 15.07 -2.64
N GLN A 627 -6.05 14.91 -3.89
CA GLN A 627 -6.87 14.38 -4.99
C GLN A 627 -7.01 12.85 -4.97
N GLY A 628 -6.32 12.15 -4.07
CA GLY A 628 -6.28 10.68 -4.01
C GLY A 628 -5.57 10.01 -5.19
N LYS A 629 -4.69 10.75 -5.88
CA LYS A 629 -3.84 10.24 -6.99
C LYS A 629 -2.50 9.73 -6.51
N LEU A 630 -1.94 10.31 -5.44
CA LEU A 630 -0.80 9.79 -4.70
C LEU A 630 -1.26 9.35 -3.31
N PHE A 631 -0.50 8.46 -2.67
CA PHE A 631 -0.81 7.93 -1.35
C PHE A 631 0.31 8.24 -0.35
N LEU A 632 0.05 7.91 0.91
CA LEU A 632 0.95 8.22 2.03
C LEU A 632 2.40 7.75 1.80
N PRO A 633 2.68 6.54 1.26
CA PRO A 633 4.05 6.13 0.96
C PRO A 633 4.77 7.08 -0.02
N GLN A 634 4.12 7.45 -1.12
CA GLN A 634 4.69 8.34 -2.13
C GLN A 634 4.92 9.76 -1.57
N LEU A 635 3.99 10.26 -0.73
CA LEU A 635 4.12 11.55 -0.06
C LEU A 635 5.35 11.57 0.87
N ILE A 636 5.53 10.51 1.67
CA ILE A 636 6.67 10.39 2.60
C ILE A 636 7.98 10.22 1.84
N ALA A 637 8.02 9.36 0.82
CA ALA A 637 9.21 9.17 -0.01
C ALA A 637 9.64 10.49 -0.68
N SER A 638 8.67 11.26 -1.19
CA SER A 638 8.92 12.60 -1.76
C SER A 638 9.50 13.57 -0.72
N ALA A 639 8.91 13.61 0.49
CA ALA A 639 9.39 14.44 1.58
C ALA A 639 10.83 14.07 2.02
N GLU A 640 11.17 12.79 2.04
CA GLU A 640 12.52 12.33 2.37
C GLU A 640 13.53 12.64 1.27
N ALA A 641 13.17 12.47 -0.01
CA ALA A 641 14.03 12.91 -1.11
C ALA A 641 14.26 14.43 -1.08
N ALA A 642 13.22 15.22 -0.78
CA ALA A 642 13.36 16.65 -0.58
C ALA A 642 14.27 16.98 0.62
N LYS A 643 14.19 16.22 1.71
CA LYS A 643 15.06 16.38 2.89
C LYS A 643 16.54 16.17 2.54
N GLU A 644 16.85 15.14 1.76
CA GLU A 644 18.22 14.89 1.26
C GLU A 644 18.70 16.04 0.37
N ALA A 645 17.84 16.55 -0.51
CA ALA A 645 18.15 17.73 -1.31
C ALA A 645 18.38 18.98 -0.44
N PHE A 646 17.52 19.25 0.54
CA PHE A 646 17.68 20.38 1.48
C PHE A 646 19.00 20.30 2.26
N ALA A 647 19.42 19.11 2.67
CA ALA A 647 20.71 18.91 3.35
C ALA A 647 21.90 19.34 2.47
N VAL A 648 21.87 18.98 1.18
CA VAL A 648 22.90 19.39 0.22
C VAL A 648 22.88 20.90 -0.02
N VAL A 649 21.70 21.50 -0.24
CA VAL A 649 21.55 22.96 -0.38
C VAL A 649 22.10 23.69 0.85
N GLY A 650 21.77 23.21 2.05
CA GLY A 650 22.22 23.79 3.31
C GLY A 650 23.74 23.81 3.48
N SER A 651 24.44 22.77 3.00
CA SER A 651 25.90 22.68 3.06
C SER A 651 26.63 23.72 2.20
N ARG A 652 25.96 24.27 1.17
CA ARG A 652 26.54 25.17 0.17
C ARG A 652 26.21 26.64 0.37
N LEU A 653 25.34 26.94 1.34
CA LEU A 653 25.09 28.31 1.76
C LEU A 653 26.30 28.82 2.55
N GLU A 654 26.98 29.85 2.04
CA GLU A 654 28.06 30.51 2.76
C GLU A 654 27.52 31.03 4.10
N LYS A 655 28.08 30.52 5.21
CA LYS A 655 27.85 31.13 6.53
C LYS A 655 28.47 32.52 6.51
N LYS A 656 27.64 33.56 6.33
CA LYS A 656 28.06 34.94 6.62
C LYS A 656 28.54 34.99 8.07
N GLU A 657 29.66 35.67 8.33
CA GLU A 657 30.22 35.81 9.68
C GLU A 657 29.12 36.15 10.69
N GLY A 658 29.01 35.30 11.72
CA GLY A 658 27.96 35.39 12.74
C GLY A 658 28.04 36.67 13.56
N GLY A 659 26.90 37.10 14.09
CA GLY A 659 26.80 38.28 14.94
C GLY A 659 25.48 39.04 14.89
N LYS A 660 24.46 38.53 14.16
CA LYS A 660 23.14 39.17 14.05
C LYS A 660 22.14 38.78 15.15
N GLY A 661 22.54 37.91 16.09
CA GLY A 661 21.70 37.43 17.19
C GLY A 661 21.17 36.02 16.98
N THR A 662 20.55 35.47 18.02
CA THR A 662 20.08 34.09 18.07
C THR A 662 18.56 34.02 17.83
N VAL A 663 18.11 33.06 17.03
CA VAL A 663 16.71 32.75 16.74
C VAL A 663 16.38 31.37 17.27
N LEU A 664 15.28 31.23 17.98
CA LEU A 664 14.78 29.95 18.47
C LEU A 664 13.68 29.45 17.54
N LEU A 665 13.76 28.21 17.05
CA LEU A 665 12.74 27.59 16.20
C LEU A 665 12.18 26.31 16.84
N ALA A 666 10.86 26.09 16.74
CA ALA A 666 10.21 24.87 17.22
C ALA A 666 8.98 24.51 16.38
N THR A 667 8.70 23.21 16.24
CA THR A 667 7.38 22.72 15.78
C THR A 667 6.56 22.45 17.03
N VAL A 668 5.35 22.98 17.09
CA VAL A 668 4.54 22.98 18.32
C VAL A 668 4.10 21.56 18.71
N LYS A 669 3.75 21.38 19.98
CA LYS A 669 3.22 20.12 20.52
C LYS A 669 2.07 19.57 19.66
N GLY A 670 2.10 18.27 19.42
CA GLY A 670 1.17 17.54 18.57
C GLY A 670 1.49 17.63 17.08
N ASP A 671 2.52 18.40 16.67
CA ASP A 671 2.91 18.54 15.27
C ASP A 671 4.33 18.02 15.01
N VAL A 672 4.41 17.03 14.11
CA VAL A 672 5.65 16.34 13.74
C VAL A 672 6.21 16.79 12.39
N HIS A 673 5.57 17.75 11.73
CA HIS A 673 5.96 18.21 10.40
C HIS A 673 6.95 19.37 10.49
N ASP A 674 8.23 19.09 10.29
CA ASP A 674 9.31 20.03 10.55
C ASP A 674 10.02 20.56 9.29
N ILE A 675 9.54 20.21 8.09
CA ILE A 675 10.16 20.62 6.82
C ILE A 675 10.18 22.15 6.70
N GLY A 676 9.04 22.81 6.92
CA GLY A 676 8.94 24.27 6.87
C GLY A 676 9.90 24.95 7.85
N LYS A 677 9.95 24.46 9.09
CA LYS A 677 10.91 24.91 10.12
C LYS A 677 12.36 24.72 9.67
N ASN A 678 12.69 23.58 9.09
CA ASN A 678 14.05 23.27 8.64
C ASN A 678 14.47 24.16 7.47
N ILE A 679 13.56 24.51 6.56
CA ILE A 679 13.80 25.51 5.51
C ILE A 679 14.10 26.87 6.15
N VAL A 680 13.27 27.32 7.09
CA VAL A 680 13.49 28.58 7.82
C VAL A 680 14.86 28.58 8.50
N LYS A 681 15.21 27.50 9.22
CA LYS A 681 16.53 27.33 9.84
C LYS A 681 17.68 27.57 8.86
N VAL A 682 17.69 26.81 7.76
CA VAL A 682 18.76 26.85 6.75
C VAL A 682 18.88 28.25 6.12
N VAL A 683 17.75 28.89 5.81
CA VAL A 683 17.74 30.25 5.26
C VAL A 683 18.21 31.27 6.30
N THR A 684 17.73 31.20 7.53
CA THR A 684 18.12 32.11 8.62
C THR A 684 19.62 32.03 8.95
N GLU A 685 20.18 30.83 9.02
CA GLU A 685 21.63 30.62 9.23
C GLU A 685 22.47 31.23 8.10
N SER A 686 22.02 31.11 6.84
CA SER A 686 22.73 31.69 5.68
C SER A 686 22.77 33.23 5.68
N TYR A 687 21.87 33.88 6.44
CA TYR A 687 21.86 35.34 6.60
C TYR A 687 22.67 35.85 7.79
N GLY A 688 23.36 34.96 8.52
CA GLY A 688 24.31 35.31 9.60
C GLY A 688 23.69 35.34 11.01
N PHE A 689 22.50 34.75 11.19
CA PHE A 689 21.88 34.53 12.49
C PHE A 689 22.27 33.16 13.05
N GLU A 690 22.40 33.05 14.37
CA GLU A 690 22.51 31.75 15.04
C GLU A 690 21.11 31.17 15.22
N VAL A 691 20.89 29.90 14.88
CA VAL A 691 19.58 29.25 15.03
C VAL A 691 19.67 28.10 16.03
N ILE A 692 18.85 28.16 17.07
CA ILE A 692 18.65 27.06 18.00
C ILE A 692 17.31 26.41 17.66
N ASP A 693 17.38 25.14 17.29
CA ASP A 693 16.22 24.36 16.85
C ASP A 693 15.85 23.36 17.93
N LEU A 694 14.66 23.52 18.52
CA LEU A 694 14.14 22.63 19.56
C LEU A 694 13.50 21.36 19.00
N GLY A 695 13.42 21.23 17.68
CA GLY A 695 12.89 20.07 16.99
C GLY A 695 11.38 20.14 16.77
N LYS A 696 10.74 18.99 16.85
CA LYS A 696 9.32 18.79 16.55
C LYS A 696 8.59 18.21 17.74
N ASP A 697 7.26 18.34 17.74
CA ASP A 697 6.41 17.97 18.88
C ASP A 697 6.92 18.56 20.20
N THR A 698 7.30 19.83 20.18
CA THR A 698 7.94 20.47 21.33
C THR A 698 6.90 21.01 22.32
N PRO A 699 6.89 20.56 23.59
CA PRO A 699 5.96 21.08 24.60
C PRO A 699 6.17 22.57 24.89
N PRO A 700 5.10 23.33 25.21
CA PRO A 700 5.20 24.76 25.54
C PRO A 700 6.25 25.08 26.62
N GLU A 701 6.34 24.22 27.65
CA GLU A 701 7.23 24.42 28.79
C GLU A 701 8.70 24.41 28.35
N CYS A 702 9.05 23.51 27.42
CA CYS A 702 10.40 23.40 26.87
C CYS A 702 10.77 24.64 26.04
N ILE A 703 9.82 25.15 25.26
CA ILE A 703 10.01 26.36 24.43
C ILE A 703 10.21 27.58 25.33
N VAL A 704 9.41 27.71 26.40
CA VAL A 704 9.51 28.81 27.38
C VAL A 704 10.85 28.76 28.12
N GLU A 705 11.24 27.59 28.64
CA GLU A 705 12.51 27.43 29.35
C GLU A 705 13.70 27.79 28.45
N ALA A 706 13.69 27.30 27.21
CA ALA A 706 14.72 27.63 26.22
C ALA A 706 14.75 29.13 25.92
N ALA A 707 13.59 29.76 25.69
CA ALA A 707 13.50 31.18 25.37
C ALA A 707 13.98 32.07 26.53
N LEU A 708 13.66 31.73 27.79
CA LEU A 708 14.15 32.44 28.97
C LEU A 708 15.66 32.31 29.14
N ARG A 709 16.21 31.11 28.89
CA ARG A 709 17.65 30.84 29.03
C ARG A 709 18.49 31.51 27.94
N ILE A 710 18.01 31.45 26.70
CA ILE A 710 18.76 31.89 25.51
C ILE A 710 18.56 33.38 25.26
N GLN A 711 17.40 33.94 25.65
CA GLN A 711 16.98 35.30 25.33
C GLN A 711 17.15 35.62 23.83
N PRO A 712 16.51 34.83 22.93
CA PRO A 712 16.66 34.99 21.50
C PRO A 712 16.04 36.31 21.01
N LEU A 713 16.49 36.79 19.85
CA LEU A 713 15.88 37.93 19.16
C LEU A 713 14.43 37.61 18.74
N ALA A 714 14.20 36.37 18.31
CA ALA A 714 12.90 35.89 17.87
C ALA A 714 12.67 34.41 18.21
N VAL A 715 11.41 34.05 18.41
CA VAL A 715 10.93 32.67 18.51
C VAL A 715 10.03 32.39 17.31
N GLY A 716 10.40 31.44 16.47
CA GLY A 716 9.60 30.97 15.34
C GLY A 716 8.91 29.65 15.65
N LEU A 717 7.58 29.64 15.56
CA LEU A 717 6.74 28.47 15.77
C LEU A 717 6.17 27.99 14.43
N SER A 718 6.23 26.68 14.19
CA SER A 718 5.68 26.04 12.99
C SER A 718 4.56 25.07 13.33
N ALA A 719 3.50 25.06 12.51
CA ALA A 719 2.43 24.07 12.51
C ALA A 719 1.93 23.79 11.09
N LEU A 720 1.66 22.53 10.76
CA LEU A 720 1.11 22.09 9.48
C LEU A 720 -0.38 21.73 9.58
N MET A 721 -0.87 21.28 10.74
CA MET A 721 -2.27 20.80 10.87
C MET A 721 -3.16 21.84 11.56
N THR A 722 -4.43 21.95 11.12
CA THR A 722 -5.39 22.86 11.77
C THR A 722 -5.63 22.50 13.24
N THR A 723 -5.48 21.23 13.60
CA THR A 723 -5.58 20.72 14.98
C THR A 723 -4.45 21.21 15.89
N THR A 724 -3.29 21.56 15.36
CA THR A 724 -2.09 21.94 16.14
C THR A 724 -1.97 23.46 16.32
N VAL A 725 -2.82 24.25 15.65
CA VAL A 725 -2.92 25.71 15.83
C VAL A 725 -3.26 26.07 17.28
N ARG A 726 -4.08 25.26 17.97
CA ARG A 726 -4.38 25.48 19.39
C ARG A 726 -3.15 25.33 20.29
N SER A 727 -2.32 24.32 20.04
CA SER A 727 -1.07 24.16 20.80
C SER A 727 -0.07 25.29 20.51
N MET A 728 -0.12 25.88 19.31
CA MET A 728 0.61 27.11 19.00
C MET A 728 0.11 28.30 19.83
N GLU A 729 -1.21 28.50 19.93
CA GLU A 729 -1.82 29.53 20.78
C GLU A 729 -1.43 29.36 22.26
N GLU A 730 -1.52 28.14 22.79
CA GLU A 730 -1.11 27.80 24.16
C GLU A 730 0.38 28.11 24.39
N THR A 731 1.23 27.83 23.41
CA THR A 731 2.67 28.16 23.48
C THR A 731 2.92 29.67 23.50
N ILE A 732 2.22 30.42 22.66
CA ILE A 732 2.34 31.89 22.58
C ILE A 732 1.89 32.53 23.91
N ALA A 733 0.78 32.04 24.47
CA ALA A 733 0.28 32.50 25.77
C ALA A 733 1.33 32.24 26.87
N ALA A 734 1.88 31.02 26.93
CA ALA A 734 2.90 30.66 27.92
C ALA A 734 4.18 31.51 27.80
N LEU A 735 4.65 31.79 26.58
CA LEU A 735 5.80 32.67 26.34
C LEU A 735 5.56 34.10 26.86
N LYS A 736 4.35 34.63 26.65
CA LYS A 736 3.97 35.96 27.12
C LYS A 736 3.80 36.02 28.63
N GLU A 737 3.15 35.03 29.23
CA GLU A 737 2.98 34.93 30.69
C GLU A 737 4.34 34.82 31.41
N ALA A 738 5.29 34.11 30.82
CA ALA A 738 6.66 33.99 31.33
C ALA A 738 7.52 35.26 31.12
N GLY A 739 7.01 36.27 30.42
CA GLY A 739 7.70 37.55 30.20
C GLY A 739 8.84 37.49 29.18
N VAL A 740 8.79 36.56 28.22
CA VAL A 740 9.78 36.49 27.13
C VAL A 740 9.69 37.73 26.24
N SER A 741 10.80 38.45 26.07
CA SER A 741 10.87 39.70 25.29
C SER A 741 11.08 39.49 23.79
N ALA A 742 11.38 38.26 23.37
CA ALA A 742 11.61 37.91 21.97
C ALA A 742 10.33 38.09 21.13
N LYS A 743 10.49 38.48 19.86
CA LYS A 743 9.36 38.57 18.93
C LYS A 743 8.92 37.20 18.47
N ILE A 744 7.61 36.95 18.50
CA ILE A 744 7.04 35.64 18.19
C ILE A 744 6.54 35.61 16.75
N PHE A 745 7.16 34.77 15.94
CA PHE A 745 6.84 34.52 14.55
C PHE A 745 6.09 33.20 14.44
N VAL A 746 5.08 33.16 13.57
CA VAL A 746 4.35 31.93 13.24
C VAL A 746 4.31 31.68 11.74
N GLY A 747 4.30 30.40 11.36
CA GLY A 747 4.18 29.98 9.97
C GLY A 747 3.81 28.51 9.82
N GLY A 748 3.62 28.09 8.57
CA GLY A 748 3.18 26.76 8.19
C GLY A 748 1.88 26.77 7.38
N ALA A 749 1.58 25.68 6.68
CA ALA A 749 0.61 25.68 5.57
C ALA A 749 -0.82 26.08 5.97
N VAL A 750 -1.19 25.88 7.23
CA VAL A 750 -2.52 26.20 7.77
C VAL A 750 -2.61 27.61 8.39
N LEU A 751 -1.49 28.34 8.46
CA LEU A 751 -1.44 29.68 9.02
C LEU A 751 -1.66 30.73 7.92
N ASN A 752 -2.30 31.82 8.31
CA ASN A 752 -2.39 33.04 7.53
C ASN A 752 -2.33 34.25 8.48
N GLU A 753 -2.33 35.46 7.93
CA GLU A 753 -2.20 36.68 8.73
C GLU A 753 -3.36 36.90 9.73
N GLU A 754 -4.56 36.42 9.41
CA GLU A 754 -5.72 36.51 10.29
C GLU A 754 -5.58 35.55 11.48
N THR A 755 -5.30 34.28 11.21
CA THR A 755 -5.12 33.25 12.25
C THR A 755 -3.97 33.61 13.19
N ALA A 756 -2.86 34.11 12.65
CA ALA A 756 -1.70 34.54 13.45
C ALA A 756 -2.04 35.65 14.45
N ARG A 757 -2.87 36.62 14.06
CA ARG A 757 -3.34 37.68 14.96
C ARG A 757 -4.28 37.15 16.04
N GLN A 758 -5.16 36.21 15.69
CA GLN A 758 -6.10 35.60 16.64
C GLN A 758 -5.37 34.86 17.77
N ILE A 759 -4.33 34.08 17.42
CA ILE A 759 -3.51 33.34 18.39
C ILE A 759 -2.44 34.20 19.08
N GLY A 760 -2.39 35.51 18.76
CA GLY A 760 -1.54 36.48 19.43
C GLY A 760 -0.07 36.50 19.00
N ALA A 761 0.31 36.00 17.82
CA ALA A 761 1.68 36.14 17.32
C ALA A 761 2.03 37.60 16.97
N ASP A 762 3.32 37.97 17.03
CA ASP A 762 3.77 39.30 16.57
C ASP A 762 3.81 39.37 15.04
N TYR A 763 4.24 38.30 14.38
CA TYR A 763 4.42 38.25 12.93
C TYR A 763 3.96 36.91 12.33
N TYR A 764 3.33 36.99 11.17
CA TYR A 764 3.13 35.87 10.26
C TYR A 764 4.08 36.00 9.08
N THR A 765 4.67 34.90 8.65
CA THR A 765 5.51 34.88 7.43
C THR A 765 5.17 33.66 6.59
N ALA A 766 4.89 33.89 5.30
CA ALA A 766 4.44 32.85 4.40
C ALA A 766 5.59 31.93 3.95
N ASN A 767 6.82 32.41 4.01
CA ASN A 767 8.02 31.66 3.61
C ASN A 767 9.27 32.12 4.38
N ALA A 768 10.34 31.34 4.25
CA ALA A 768 11.60 31.57 4.96
C ALA A 768 12.30 32.89 4.58
N LEU A 769 12.12 33.39 3.35
CA LEU A 769 12.69 34.67 2.93
C LEU A 769 11.99 35.85 3.61
N GLU A 770 10.67 35.79 3.75
CA GLU A 770 9.90 36.77 4.50
C GLU A 770 10.25 36.76 5.98
N PHE A 771 10.43 35.57 6.56
CA PHE A 771 10.93 35.41 7.93
C PHE A 771 12.20 36.22 8.16
N VAL A 772 13.23 35.96 7.35
CA VAL A 772 14.52 36.64 7.51
C VAL A 772 14.46 38.14 7.18
N LYS A 773 13.75 38.54 6.11
CA LYS A 773 13.58 39.97 5.78
C LYS A 773 12.87 40.74 6.89
N THR A 774 11.93 40.11 7.58
CA THR A 774 11.20 40.72 8.70
C THR A 774 12.09 40.75 9.94
N LEU A 775 12.86 39.69 10.18
CA LEU A 775 13.85 39.60 11.25
C LEU A 775 14.92 40.71 11.15
N GLU A 776 15.45 40.98 9.95
CA GLU A 776 16.43 42.06 9.71
C GLU A 776 15.87 43.47 9.92
N ARG A 777 14.54 43.63 9.93
CA ARG A 777 13.83 44.90 10.15
C ARG A 777 13.41 45.10 11.59
N LEU A 778 13.62 44.12 12.47
CA LEU A 778 13.31 44.29 13.88
C LEU A 778 14.19 45.41 14.46
N PRO A 779 13.63 46.31 15.27
CA PRO A 779 14.41 47.33 15.96
C PRO A 779 15.43 46.64 16.87
N LYS A 780 16.69 47.09 16.79
CA LYS A 780 17.80 46.57 17.60
C LYS A 780 17.65 46.92 19.08
#